data_AF-A0A847HTV4-F1
#
_entry.id   AF-A0A847HTV4-F1
#
_cell.length_a   1.000
_cell.length_b   1.000
_cell.length_c   1.000
_cell.angle_alpha   90.00
_cell.angle_beta   90.00
_cell.angle_gamma   90.00
#
_symmetry.space_group_name_H-M   'P 1'
#
loop_
_entity.id
_entity.type
_entity.pdbx_description
1 polymer ?
#
loop_
_entity_poly.entity_id
_entity_poly.type
_entity_poly.pdbx_seq_one_letter_code
_entity_poly.pdbx_strand_id
1 'polypeptide(L)'
;MNHDGRSPNLRGRIGRHVYLAAAALIALVLTACNQAVQAPQDVARIDPTEVRLLSESGDQVALQAQTVSGVVEIQMPERDDVIDVEIYVDDLPTAEGAEPLTQASVSPFRWSIDTTTLEDGSHTVVFKVTFRGKRGTETQLVKVGFKVRNGDRTANKAPRVRAGPNQSTTVGTDLKIRGSVSDDGRPRDGRLEVRWTTERGPAEASFRDADQAQTLVSFPVAGRYVLRLTASDGQKSASDTVRVTVTAPPAQNAAPTVDAGRDLLVTLPNSAKLSGVASDDGLPTGRLDLTWSVVSGPGSVTFADANEGTTTADFSTSGTYVLELSATDGDLTSTDALTVVVEPEPVEPGTPTDPEPSDPEPTEPEPTDPEPTDPKPTDPKPSDPEPTDPEPTDPVPPVRGDLEMVGDPSFKASSLPSETRVWYDRFLAALNNSSQYPNVMSAARSGDIYKIGRTVNVDVTTTLNVFRLTGDLQLLDHVDEVMQAARAELRDTNGDGYLNWRWLHSSSETAWYGDDKHVMDEIMTHGLVAQVAWAFEQNRDLKSPNGVDYRERADFWSDYLRDWESKWRARNRKSSGFPFISKHLTHPHLNLLRFHWYSYRLTGNDGYLKEARRMAAEMNDSQFSAISTPNGTGYVFPHGVVKYSSHDYLAPLNYAGYSTQVLMDLAFEPFEEFSREATLVPLANTIATKVIDNGSRDFAPTIGGSKAIGGYGLSSGSRATVEQWAIWPIGEYAAFDESGTIRSINQQVYDKLERSSERPTRAGIPAAMVIAGLLGN
;
A
#
# COMPACT_ATOMS: atom_id res chain seq x y z
N MET A 1 24.31 14.88 84.75
CA MET A 1 25.29 13.85 84.33
C MET A 1 25.39 13.95 82.81
N ASN A 2 26.11 14.93 82.25
CA ASN A 2 27.58 15.06 82.09
C ASN A 2 28.26 13.96 81.28
N HIS A 3 28.69 14.38 80.09
CA HIS A 3 30.02 14.30 79.47
C HIS A 3 30.62 12.98 78.94
N ASP A 4 31.07 13.13 77.69
CA ASP A 4 32.34 12.70 77.08
C ASP A 4 32.65 11.20 76.94
N GLY A 5 32.62 10.78 75.67
CA GLY A 5 33.87 10.74 74.92
C GLY A 5 34.76 9.52 75.14
N ARG A 6 34.80 8.65 74.12
CA ARG A 6 36.04 8.10 73.56
C ARG A 6 35.80 7.53 72.16
N SER A 7 36.65 8.01 71.25
CA SER A 7 36.73 7.76 69.81
C SER A 7 36.91 6.29 69.43
N PRO A 8 36.20 5.76 68.41
CA PRO A 8 36.68 4.64 67.63
C PRO A 8 37.38 5.16 66.36
N ASN A 9 38.71 5.06 66.39
CA ASN A 9 39.62 4.74 65.29
C ASN A 9 39.47 5.47 63.95
N LEU A 10 40.56 6.18 63.60
CA LEU A 10 40.87 6.85 62.32
C LEU A 10 40.74 6.00 61.03
N ARG A 11 40.25 4.76 61.06
CA ARG A 11 40.17 3.87 59.88
C ARG A 11 38.83 3.90 59.13
N GLY A 12 37.84 4.66 59.58
CA GLY A 12 36.49 4.65 59.00
C GLY A 12 36.03 5.90 58.23
N ARG A 13 36.88 6.89 57.95
CA ARG A 13 36.43 8.20 57.41
C ARG A 13 37.20 8.77 56.20
N ILE A 14 37.89 7.92 55.43
CA ILE A 14 38.66 8.35 54.24
C ILE A 14 38.20 7.58 52.98
N GLY A 15 36.90 7.31 52.83
CA GLY A 15 36.37 6.55 51.70
C GLY A 15 35.91 7.40 50.50
N ARG A 16 35.67 8.70 50.69
CA ARG A 16 34.92 9.53 49.72
C ARG A 16 35.67 10.70 49.10
N HIS A 17 36.94 10.90 49.46
CA HIS A 17 37.78 11.91 48.80
C HIS A 17 38.48 11.37 47.54
N VAL A 18 38.28 10.07 47.22
CA VAL A 18 39.07 9.34 46.23
C VAL A 18 38.41 9.31 44.84
N TYR A 19 37.08 9.25 44.74
CA TYR A 19 36.38 9.21 43.43
C TYR A 19 36.40 10.56 42.70
N LEU A 20 36.24 11.67 43.41
CA LEU A 20 36.41 13.01 42.84
C LEU A 20 37.89 13.32 42.56
N ALA A 21 38.83 12.75 43.34
CA ALA A 21 40.25 12.86 43.03
C ALA A 21 40.61 12.06 41.78
N ALA A 22 40.04 10.88 41.54
CA ALA A 22 40.24 10.07 40.33
C ALA A 22 39.63 10.73 39.09
N ALA A 23 38.41 11.28 39.18
CA ALA A 23 37.80 12.05 38.10
C ALA A 23 38.57 13.37 37.82
N ALA A 24 39.06 14.05 38.86
CA ALA A 24 39.93 15.21 38.72
C ALA A 24 41.31 14.83 38.17
N LEU A 25 41.84 13.63 38.47
CA LEU A 25 43.09 13.09 37.93
C LEU A 25 42.95 12.72 36.44
N ILE A 26 41.83 12.09 36.06
CA ILE A 26 41.48 11.79 34.66
C ILE A 26 41.30 13.09 33.88
N ALA A 27 40.59 14.08 34.46
CA ALA A 27 40.50 15.42 33.88
C ALA A 27 41.88 16.13 33.81
N LEU A 28 42.77 15.94 34.80
CA LEU A 28 44.13 16.50 34.79
C LEU A 28 45.02 15.83 33.74
N VAL A 29 44.89 14.51 33.55
CA VAL A 29 45.62 13.73 32.53
C VAL A 29 45.12 14.10 31.14
N LEU A 30 43.80 14.26 30.95
CA LEU A 30 43.21 14.78 29.72
C LEU A 30 43.61 16.25 29.46
N THR A 31 43.70 17.08 30.51
CA THR A 31 44.18 18.48 30.41
C THR A 31 45.69 18.56 30.16
N ALA A 32 46.48 17.60 30.63
CA ALA A 32 47.91 17.54 30.38
C ALA A 32 48.25 17.00 28.98
N CYS A 33 47.46 16.05 28.47
CA CYS A 33 47.46 15.72 27.04
C CYS A 33 47.08 16.95 26.18
N ASN A 34 46.27 17.87 26.72
CA ASN A 34 45.87 19.12 26.06
C ASN A 34 46.88 20.28 26.18
N GLN A 35 47.90 20.23 27.06
CA GLN A 35 48.92 21.29 27.21
C GLN A 35 50.29 20.94 26.60
N ALA A 36 50.42 19.79 25.95
CA ALA A 36 51.66 19.32 25.35
C ALA A 36 51.94 19.90 23.94
N VAL A 37 51.82 21.23 23.74
CA VAL A 37 52.49 21.94 22.62
C VAL A 37 52.75 23.42 23.01
N GLN A 38 54.02 23.81 23.12
CA GLN A 38 54.50 25.18 22.91
C GLN A 38 55.76 25.05 22.04
N ALA A 39 56.00 25.72 20.90
CA ALA A 39 55.35 26.70 20.01
C ALA A 39 56.21 26.69 18.69
N PRO A 40 56.00 27.50 17.61
CA PRO A 40 54.96 28.50 17.35
C PRO A 40 54.31 28.46 15.93
N GLN A 41 53.24 29.26 15.83
CA GLN A 41 52.48 29.74 14.66
C GLN A 41 51.38 28.79 14.17
N ASP A 42 50.14 29.28 14.28
CA ASP A 42 48.86 28.71 13.81
C ASP A 42 48.27 27.57 14.64
N VAL A 43 47.60 27.90 15.76
CA VAL A 43 46.76 26.93 16.49
C VAL A 43 45.39 27.51 16.81
N ALA A 44 44.37 26.80 16.31
CA ALA A 44 42.98 26.91 16.70
C ALA A 44 42.75 26.38 18.13
N ARG A 45 41.86 27.06 18.85
CA ARG A 45 41.31 26.62 20.15
C ARG A 45 40.34 25.45 19.91
N ILE A 46 40.49 24.35 20.65
CA ILE A 46 39.40 23.37 20.82
C ILE A 46 38.70 23.67 22.15
N ASP A 47 37.38 23.82 22.07
CA ASP A 47 36.48 24.08 23.19
C ASP A 47 36.32 22.80 24.05
N PRO A 48 36.37 22.84 25.40
CA PRO A 48 36.41 21.64 26.24
C PRO A 48 35.10 20.84 26.32
N THR A 49 34.13 21.12 25.44
CA THR A 49 32.79 20.52 25.44
C THR A 49 32.67 19.21 24.63
N GLU A 50 33.72 18.78 23.92
CA GLU A 50 33.69 17.55 23.10
C GLU A 50 34.75 16.52 23.48
N VAL A 51 34.67 15.98 24.69
CA VAL A 51 35.29 14.68 25.01
C VAL A 51 34.18 13.73 25.42
N ARG A 52 33.94 12.68 24.61
CA ARG A 52 32.94 11.63 24.92
C ARG A 52 33.66 10.36 25.31
N LEU A 53 33.37 9.85 26.51
CA LEU A 53 33.73 8.49 26.92
C LEU A 53 32.72 7.53 26.29
N LEU A 54 33.18 6.56 25.51
CA LEU A 54 32.34 5.52 24.92
C LEU A 54 32.60 4.21 25.66
N SER A 55 31.55 3.62 26.23
CA SER A 55 31.54 2.20 26.58
C SER A 55 30.97 1.42 25.40
N GLU A 56 31.39 0.16 25.19
CA GLU A 56 30.97 -0.67 24.05
C GLU A 56 29.45 -0.92 23.97
N SER A 57 28.64 -0.51 24.95
CA SER A 57 27.18 -0.70 24.96
C SER A 57 26.34 0.58 25.01
N GLY A 58 26.92 1.78 25.05
CA GLY A 58 26.18 3.04 24.85
C GLY A 58 25.31 3.57 26.01
N ASP A 59 25.35 2.96 27.21
CA ASP A 59 24.63 3.45 28.41
C ASP A 59 25.54 4.24 29.38
N GLN A 60 24.95 5.15 30.18
CA GLN A 60 25.65 5.84 31.28
C GLN A 60 26.14 4.83 32.33
N VAL A 61 27.46 4.77 32.54
CA VAL A 61 28.09 3.86 33.49
C VAL A 61 27.83 4.33 34.94
N ALA A 62 27.01 3.58 35.68
CA ALA A 62 26.96 3.68 37.14
C ALA A 62 28.24 3.05 37.72
N LEU A 63 29.17 3.90 38.17
CA LEU A 63 30.45 3.48 38.73
C LEU A 63 30.27 2.88 40.14
N GLN A 64 30.04 1.57 40.22
CA GLN A 64 30.28 0.80 41.44
C GLN A 64 31.52 -0.07 41.27
N ALA A 65 32.53 0.26 42.08
CA ALA A 65 33.64 -0.58 42.53
C ALA A 65 34.01 -1.79 41.66
N GLN A 66 34.79 -1.55 40.61
CA GLN A 66 35.87 -2.39 40.09
C GLN A 66 36.54 -1.65 38.95
N THR A 67 37.79 -2.01 38.66
CA THR A 67 38.70 -1.48 37.64
C THR A 67 37.99 -0.74 36.48
N VAL A 68 38.25 0.56 36.33
CA VAL A 68 37.80 1.33 35.17
C VAL A 68 38.85 1.17 34.08
N SER A 69 38.64 0.27 33.15
CA SER A 69 39.32 0.28 31.86
C SER A 69 38.46 1.07 30.86
N GLY A 70 39.08 1.96 30.11
CA GLY A 70 38.45 2.72 29.05
C GLY A 70 39.45 2.99 27.95
N VAL A 71 38.99 2.98 26.71
CA VAL A 71 39.76 3.40 25.54
C VAL A 71 39.43 4.86 25.28
N VAL A 72 40.44 5.72 25.26
CA VAL A 72 40.29 7.13 24.87
C VAL A 72 40.96 7.29 23.51
N GLU A 73 40.16 7.48 22.47
CA GLU A 73 40.66 7.92 21.16
C GLU A 73 40.94 9.44 21.24
N ILE A 74 42.21 9.82 21.10
CA ILE A 74 42.59 11.23 20.96
C ILE A 74 42.89 11.46 19.48
N GLN A 75 42.02 12.24 18.83
CA GLN A 75 42.19 12.61 17.42
C GLN A 75 42.96 13.94 17.34
N MET A 76 44.14 13.93 16.74
CA MET A 76 44.94 15.14 16.57
C MET A 76 44.53 15.86 15.27
N PRO A 77 44.19 17.15 15.29
CA PRO A 77 43.59 17.83 14.14
C PRO A 77 44.53 18.00 12.92
N GLU A 78 45.83 17.71 13.04
CA GLU A 78 46.79 17.77 11.93
C GLU A 78 47.52 16.45 11.65
N ARG A 79 47.16 15.37 12.35
CA ARG A 79 47.60 14.00 12.06
C ARG A 79 46.51 13.02 12.46
N ASP A 80 46.04 12.21 11.52
CA ASP A 80 45.06 11.12 11.78
C ASP A 80 45.67 9.92 12.54
N ASP A 81 46.58 10.18 13.47
CA ASP A 81 47.06 9.20 14.42
C ASP A 81 46.03 9.04 15.54
N VAL A 82 45.38 7.88 15.62
CA VAL A 82 44.60 7.47 16.79
C VAL A 82 45.55 6.77 17.75
N ILE A 83 45.74 7.34 18.95
CA ILE A 83 46.49 6.69 20.02
C ILE A 83 45.49 6.01 20.95
N ASP A 84 45.49 4.67 20.95
CA ASP A 84 44.73 3.90 21.94
C ASP A 84 45.48 3.94 23.27
N VAL A 85 44.89 4.64 24.25
CA VAL A 85 45.42 4.73 25.61
C VAL A 85 44.54 3.91 26.55
N GLU A 86 45.06 2.78 27.00
CA GLU A 86 44.42 1.95 28.03
C GLU A 86 44.91 2.40 29.41
N ILE A 87 44.00 2.95 30.23
CA ILE A 87 44.32 3.46 31.58
C ILE A 87 43.84 2.45 32.62
N TYR A 88 44.70 2.16 33.61
CA TYR A 88 44.33 1.35 34.76
C TYR A 88 44.81 1.98 36.06
N VAL A 89 44.03 1.77 37.13
CA VAL A 89 44.30 2.25 38.49
C VAL A 89 44.22 1.05 39.42
N ASP A 90 45.36 0.63 39.96
CA ASP A 90 45.40 -0.48 40.90
C ASP A 90 45.20 -0.01 42.36
N ASP A 91 44.44 -0.83 43.10
CA ASP A 91 44.12 -0.74 44.54
C ASP A 91 43.29 0.47 45.00
N LEU A 92 41.96 0.38 44.87
CA LEU A 92 41.03 1.20 45.64
C LEU A 92 40.27 0.35 46.69
N PRO A 93 40.37 0.64 48.00
CA PRO A 93 39.64 -0.09 49.02
C PRO A 93 38.14 0.25 49.00
N THR A 94 37.29 -0.76 48.97
CA THR A 94 35.82 -0.68 48.83
C THR A 94 35.07 -0.58 50.16
N ALA A 95 34.04 0.27 50.26
CA ALA A 95 32.97 0.14 51.27
C ALA A 95 31.65 0.83 50.83
N GLU A 96 30.51 0.17 51.07
CA GLU A 96 29.13 0.57 50.72
C GLU A 96 28.53 1.68 51.61
N GLY A 97 27.70 2.54 51.00
CA GLY A 97 26.66 3.34 51.68
C GLY A 97 26.77 4.88 51.58
N ALA A 98 25.66 5.49 51.13
CA ALA A 98 25.25 6.92 51.20
C ALA A 98 25.69 7.90 50.08
N GLU A 99 25.17 9.15 50.13
CA GLU A 99 24.67 10.09 49.07
C GLU A 99 25.58 11.26 48.58
N PRO A 100 25.32 11.96 47.45
CA PRO A 100 26.29 12.85 46.79
C PRO A 100 26.58 14.20 47.51
N LEU A 101 27.80 14.74 47.31
CA LEU A 101 28.18 16.13 47.68
C LEU A 101 28.44 16.97 46.41
N THR A 102 27.99 18.22 46.45
CA THR A 102 28.10 19.21 45.38
C THR A 102 29.43 19.98 45.44
N GLN A 103 30.21 19.86 44.36
CA GLN A 103 31.25 20.78 43.84
C GLN A 103 32.37 21.25 44.81
N ALA A 104 33.59 20.70 44.63
CA ALA A 104 34.82 21.26 45.20
C ALA A 104 35.73 21.81 44.09
N SER A 105 36.22 23.03 44.28
CA SER A 105 37.09 23.76 43.36
C SER A 105 38.54 23.21 43.43
N VAL A 106 39.01 22.63 42.32
CA VAL A 106 40.40 22.16 42.16
C VAL A 106 41.20 23.25 41.45
N SER A 107 42.27 23.76 42.05
CA SER A 107 43.19 24.70 41.38
C SER A 107 44.09 23.96 40.38
N PRO A 108 44.39 24.54 39.20
CA PRO A 108 45.13 23.84 38.15
C PRO A 108 46.62 23.68 38.51
N PHE A 109 47.09 22.44 38.54
CA PHE A 109 48.52 22.11 38.55
C PHE A 109 49.05 22.08 37.11
N ARG A 110 50.25 22.63 36.86
CA ARG A 110 50.97 22.50 35.57
C ARG A 110 52.07 21.47 35.67
N TRP A 111 52.14 20.58 34.69
CA TRP A 111 53.26 19.69 34.43
C TRP A 111 53.37 19.46 32.91
N SER A 112 54.53 18.99 32.44
CA SER A 112 54.79 18.69 31.02
C SER A 112 55.38 17.29 30.88
N ILE A 113 54.90 16.51 29.91
CA ILE A 113 55.54 15.26 29.46
C ILE A 113 56.10 15.49 28.07
N ASP A 114 57.35 15.07 27.84
CA ASP A 114 57.94 15.01 26.51
C ASP A 114 57.46 13.73 25.81
N THR A 115 56.63 13.88 24.79
CA THR A 115 55.98 12.77 24.07
C THR A 115 56.83 12.21 22.94
N THR A 116 58.00 12.81 22.66
CA THR A 116 58.87 12.39 21.54
C THR A 116 59.66 11.11 21.81
N THR A 117 59.65 10.59 23.04
CA THR A 117 60.39 9.40 23.48
C THR A 117 59.50 8.24 23.96
N LEU A 118 58.18 8.31 23.77
CA LEU A 118 57.29 7.23 24.19
C LEU A 118 57.35 6.07 23.17
N GLU A 119 58.16 5.05 23.47
CA GLU A 119 58.18 3.78 22.75
C GLU A 119 56.94 2.91 23.10
N ASP A 120 56.59 1.97 22.21
CA ASP A 120 55.49 1.01 22.42
C ASP A 120 55.71 0.22 23.72
N GLY A 121 54.83 0.42 24.71
CA GLY A 121 55.02 -0.14 26.04
C GLY A 121 54.09 0.41 27.12
N SER A 122 54.16 -0.19 28.30
CA SER A 122 53.44 0.26 29.50
C SER A 122 54.26 1.32 30.23
N HIS A 123 53.66 2.49 30.43
CA HIS A 123 54.23 3.64 31.12
C HIS A 123 53.49 3.87 32.44
N THR A 124 54.14 4.44 33.46
CA THR A 124 53.51 4.71 34.76
C THR A 124 53.92 6.07 35.30
N VAL A 125 52.92 6.88 35.67
CA VAL A 125 53.11 8.19 36.29
C VAL A 125 52.67 8.10 37.75
N VAL A 126 53.51 8.60 38.66
CA VAL A 126 53.22 8.61 40.11
C VAL A 126 52.90 10.03 40.54
N PHE A 127 51.65 10.25 40.94
CA PHE A 127 51.18 11.51 41.49
C PHE A 127 51.30 11.52 43.01
N LYS A 128 51.66 12.66 43.57
CA LYS A 128 51.62 12.91 45.01
C LYS A 128 50.44 13.83 45.31
N VAL A 129 49.38 13.27 45.86
CA VAL A 129 48.13 13.98 46.15
C VAL A 129 48.08 14.32 47.63
N THR A 130 47.96 15.60 47.94
CA THR A 130 47.91 16.11 49.30
C THR A 130 46.52 16.66 49.61
N PHE A 131 45.84 16.08 50.59
CA PHE A 131 44.54 16.54 51.08
C PHE A 131 44.73 17.45 52.28
N ARG A 132 44.00 18.56 52.32
CA ARG A 132 44.04 19.50 53.44
C ARG A 132 42.65 19.66 54.03
N GLY A 133 42.47 19.09 55.22
CA GLY A 133 41.23 19.21 55.99
C GLY A 133 41.36 20.17 57.16
N LYS A 134 40.25 20.51 57.82
CA LYS A 134 40.20 21.45 58.96
C LYS A 134 41.05 21.03 60.19
N ARG A 135 41.66 19.83 60.21
CA ARG A 135 42.53 19.35 61.31
C ARG A 135 43.91 18.85 60.87
N GLY A 136 44.32 19.04 59.62
CA GLY A 136 45.66 18.61 59.17
C GLY A 136 45.78 18.38 57.67
N THR A 137 47.01 18.16 57.23
CA THR A 137 47.38 17.90 55.83
C THR A 137 47.87 16.46 55.71
N GLU A 138 47.26 15.66 54.84
CA GLU A 138 47.65 14.26 54.59
C GLU A 138 48.07 14.09 53.13
N THR A 139 49.08 13.27 52.86
CA THR A 139 49.61 13.10 51.50
C THR A 139 49.70 11.63 51.13
N GLN A 140 49.18 11.29 49.96
CA GLN A 140 49.18 9.95 49.41
C GLN A 140 49.79 9.93 48.00
N LEU A 141 50.50 8.85 47.68
CA LEU A 141 51.03 8.62 46.34
C LEU A 141 50.04 7.75 45.56
N VAL A 142 49.64 8.21 44.38
CA VAL A 142 48.75 7.50 43.45
C VAL A 142 49.53 7.19 42.19
N LYS A 143 49.60 5.91 41.81
CA LYS A 143 50.26 5.49 40.57
C LYS A 143 49.21 5.25 39.50
N VAL A 144 49.41 5.80 38.32
CA VAL A 144 48.55 5.61 37.16
C VAL A 144 49.40 5.02 36.03
N GLY A 145 49.00 3.84 35.57
CA GLY A 145 49.62 3.19 34.41
C GLY A 145 48.83 3.49 33.14
N PHE A 146 49.53 3.64 32.01
CA PHE A 146 48.90 3.62 30.70
C PHE A 146 49.76 2.83 29.70
N LYS A 147 49.13 2.17 28.73
CA LYS A 147 49.83 1.46 27.66
C LYS A 147 49.52 2.10 26.32
N VAL A 148 50.57 2.42 25.57
CA VAL A 148 50.47 2.91 24.18
C VAL A 148 50.52 1.67 23.28
N ARG A 149 49.53 1.52 22.38
CA ARG A 149 49.51 0.47 21.35
C ARG A 149 49.52 1.12 19.98
N ASN A 150 50.66 1.11 19.29
CA ASN A 150 50.75 1.61 17.92
C ASN A 150 50.46 0.46 16.94
N GLY A 151 49.33 0.51 16.23
CA GLY A 151 49.04 -0.44 15.15
C GLY A 151 50.03 -0.29 13.99
N ASP A 152 50.41 -1.39 13.34
CA ASP A 152 51.41 -1.42 12.26
C ASP A 152 51.21 -0.31 11.22
N ARG A 153 52.12 0.68 11.23
CA ARG A 153 52.10 1.90 10.42
C ARG A 153 52.64 1.67 9.01
N THR A 154 52.39 0.53 8.38
CA THR A 154 52.82 0.27 6.99
C THR A 154 51.68 -0.13 6.06
N ALA A 155 50.58 -0.70 6.58
CA ALA A 155 49.43 -1.09 5.78
C ALA A 155 48.43 0.07 5.60
N ASN A 156 47.97 0.28 4.36
CA ASN A 156 46.86 1.20 4.05
C ASN A 156 45.54 0.70 4.68
N LYS A 157 44.71 1.57 5.26
CA LYS A 157 43.35 1.26 5.72
C LYS A 157 42.32 1.89 4.78
N ALA A 158 41.10 1.35 4.74
CA ALA A 158 40.05 1.98 3.94
C ALA A 158 39.58 3.28 4.63
N PRO A 159 39.13 4.29 3.87
CA PRO A 159 38.52 5.48 4.42
C PRO A 159 37.37 5.15 5.37
N ARG A 160 37.17 5.95 6.41
CA ARG A 160 35.99 5.88 7.28
C ARG A 160 34.93 6.83 6.75
N VAL A 161 33.73 6.31 6.49
CA VAL A 161 32.62 7.09 5.92
C VAL A 161 31.41 7.04 6.84
N ARG A 162 30.78 8.20 7.07
CA ARG A 162 29.47 8.31 7.71
C ARG A 162 28.58 9.22 6.86
N ALA A 163 27.43 8.70 6.41
CA ALA A 163 26.48 9.42 5.59
C ALA A 163 25.61 10.41 6.39
N GLY A 164 25.57 10.24 7.72
CA GLY A 164 24.77 11.05 8.63
C GLY A 164 23.41 10.40 8.97
N PRO A 165 22.62 11.02 9.87
CA PRO A 165 21.34 10.47 10.31
C PRO A 165 20.26 10.59 9.23
N ASN A 166 19.28 9.69 9.23
CA ASN A 166 18.12 9.74 8.34
C ASN A 166 17.40 11.10 8.42
N GLN A 167 16.84 11.56 7.29
CA GLN A 167 16.23 12.89 7.14
C GLN A 167 14.84 12.82 6.49
N SER A 168 14.14 13.96 6.48
CA SER A 168 12.90 14.15 5.72
C SER A 168 12.85 15.54 5.08
N THR A 169 12.18 15.67 3.93
CA THR A 169 11.95 16.94 3.23
C THR A 169 10.67 16.85 2.38
N THR A 170 10.32 17.92 1.66
CA THR A 170 9.20 17.96 0.71
C THR A 170 9.76 18.21 -0.69
N VAL A 171 9.10 17.67 -1.73
CA VAL A 171 9.47 17.91 -3.13
C VAL A 171 9.62 19.41 -3.39
N GLY A 172 10.68 19.79 -4.10
CA GLY A 172 11.00 21.19 -4.41
C GLY A 172 11.77 21.94 -3.32
N THR A 173 12.13 21.30 -2.20
CA THR A 173 13.00 21.90 -1.16
C THR A 173 14.39 21.25 -1.15
N ASP A 174 15.44 22.06 -1.27
CA ASP A 174 16.82 21.62 -1.13
C ASP A 174 17.12 21.14 0.30
N LEU A 175 17.52 19.89 0.46
CA LEU A 175 17.92 19.30 1.74
C LEU A 175 19.43 19.33 1.89
N LYS A 176 19.94 19.82 3.02
CA LYS A 176 21.36 19.75 3.34
C LYS A 176 21.72 18.42 4.01
N ILE A 177 22.52 17.61 3.33
CA ILE A 177 23.08 16.36 3.88
C ILE A 177 24.51 16.60 4.40
N ARG A 178 24.81 16.04 5.57
CA ARG A 178 26.07 16.27 6.31
C ARG A 178 26.81 14.96 6.54
N GLY A 179 27.43 14.45 5.50
CA GLY A 179 28.35 13.32 5.62
C GLY A 179 29.71 13.73 6.20
N SER A 180 30.46 12.75 6.69
CA SER A 180 31.84 12.91 7.13
C SER A 180 32.70 11.78 6.57
N VAL A 181 33.88 12.12 6.09
CA VAL A 181 34.88 11.17 5.60
C VAL A 181 36.21 11.49 6.27
N SER A 182 36.91 10.46 6.76
CA SER A 182 38.30 10.54 7.21
C SER A 182 39.11 9.38 6.65
N ASP A 183 40.42 9.55 6.55
CA ASP A 183 41.33 8.57 5.98
C ASP A 183 42.63 8.54 6.79
N ASP A 184 43.44 7.47 6.70
CA ASP A 184 44.72 7.39 7.41
C ASP A 184 45.89 8.08 6.64
N GLY A 185 45.56 8.78 5.55
CA GLY A 185 46.48 9.54 4.72
C GLY A 185 47.36 8.64 3.85
N ARG A 186 46.87 7.42 3.54
CA ARG A 186 47.59 6.42 2.75
C ARG A 186 46.73 5.95 1.57
N PRO A 187 47.37 5.59 0.43
CA PRO A 187 48.79 5.80 0.13
C PRO A 187 49.15 7.30 0.13
N ARG A 188 50.43 7.65 0.39
CA ARG A 188 50.85 9.05 0.64
C ARG A 188 50.67 9.98 -0.57
N ASP A 189 50.49 9.39 -1.75
CA ASP A 189 50.18 9.99 -3.04
C ASP A 189 48.72 9.77 -3.48
N GLY A 190 47.94 9.06 -2.66
CA GLY A 190 46.51 8.83 -2.85
C GLY A 190 45.71 10.09 -2.58
N ARG A 191 44.82 10.44 -3.53
CA ARG A 191 43.84 11.50 -3.33
C ARG A 191 42.59 10.88 -2.73
N LEU A 192 42.13 11.41 -1.60
CA LEU A 192 40.83 11.04 -1.04
C LEU A 192 39.71 11.62 -1.91
N GLU A 193 39.00 10.74 -2.61
CA GLU A 193 37.84 11.08 -3.42
C GLU A 193 36.57 10.70 -2.67
N VAL A 194 35.58 11.57 -2.71
CA VAL A 194 34.27 11.34 -2.09
C VAL A 194 33.20 11.54 -3.14
N ARG A 195 32.13 10.74 -3.07
CA ARG A 195 31.01 10.88 -4.00
C ARG A 195 29.69 10.45 -3.36
N TRP A 196 28.68 11.29 -3.54
CA TRP A 196 27.29 10.96 -3.29
C TRP A 196 26.63 10.37 -4.53
N THR A 197 25.85 9.31 -4.32
CA THR A 197 25.00 8.69 -5.34
C THR A 197 23.63 8.35 -4.78
N THR A 198 22.60 8.41 -5.61
CA THR A 198 21.32 7.80 -5.27
C THR A 198 21.44 6.29 -5.44
N GLU A 199 21.36 5.55 -4.34
CA GLU A 199 21.39 4.09 -4.39
C GLU A 199 20.00 3.51 -4.66
N ARG A 200 18.98 4.07 -4.02
CA ARG A 200 17.57 3.74 -4.24
C ARG A 200 16.71 4.98 -4.11
N GLY A 201 15.63 5.06 -4.86
CA GLY A 201 14.66 6.15 -4.79
C GLY A 201 13.74 6.14 -6.00
N PRO A 202 12.56 6.79 -5.93
CA PRO A 202 11.60 6.85 -7.04
C PRO A 202 12.14 7.63 -8.26
N ALA A 203 13.21 8.41 -8.08
CA ALA A 203 13.94 9.09 -9.14
C ALA A 203 15.40 9.30 -8.72
N GLU A 204 16.26 9.77 -9.63
CA GLU A 204 17.62 10.19 -9.28
C GLU A 204 17.56 11.52 -8.50
N ALA A 205 18.26 11.58 -7.36
CA ALA A 205 18.36 12.81 -6.58
C ALA A 205 19.44 13.71 -7.20
N SER A 206 19.15 15.00 -7.32
CA SER A 206 20.10 15.96 -7.88
C SER A 206 20.94 16.57 -6.76
N PHE A 207 22.25 16.32 -6.81
CA PHE A 207 23.21 16.87 -5.86
C PHE A 207 23.82 18.14 -6.44
N ARG A 208 23.85 19.23 -5.65
CA ARG A 208 24.51 20.47 -6.08
C ARG A 208 26.01 20.29 -6.30
N ASP A 209 26.63 19.51 -5.43
CA ASP A 209 28.02 19.07 -5.56
C ASP A 209 28.12 17.65 -4.96
N ALA A 210 28.14 16.64 -5.83
CA ALA A 210 28.17 15.25 -5.39
C ALA A 210 29.53 14.86 -4.78
N ASP A 211 30.60 15.60 -5.07
CA ASP A 211 31.97 15.25 -4.69
C ASP A 211 32.43 15.99 -3.42
N GLN A 212 31.46 16.42 -2.60
CA GLN A 212 31.67 16.99 -1.27
C GLN A 212 30.91 16.18 -0.21
N ALA A 213 31.57 15.88 0.91
CA ALA A 213 30.95 15.12 2.01
C ALA A 213 29.70 15.83 2.58
N GLN A 214 29.65 17.17 2.52
CA GLN A 214 28.47 17.97 2.84
C GLN A 214 27.96 18.68 1.59
N THR A 215 26.69 18.47 1.23
CA THR A 215 26.11 19.03 0.00
C THR A 215 24.62 19.31 0.15
N LEU A 216 24.04 19.96 -0.85
CA LEU A 216 22.59 20.12 -1.00
C LEU A 216 22.09 19.09 -2.00
N VAL A 217 20.97 18.45 -1.67
CA VAL A 217 20.30 17.47 -2.52
C VAL A 217 18.83 17.88 -2.70
N SER A 218 18.37 17.85 -3.94
CA SER A 218 16.98 18.09 -4.31
C SER A 218 16.35 16.83 -4.88
N PHE A 219 15.07 16.63 -4.63
CA PHE A 219 14.34 15.42 -5.02
C PHE A 219 13.19 15.80 -5.96
N PRO A 220 13.12 15.21 -7.16
CA PRO A 220 12.09 15.56 -8.13
C PRO A 220 10.74 14.88 -7.84
N VAL A 221 10.74 13.76 -7.11
CA VAL A 221 9.54 12.96 -6.82
C VAL A 221 9.44 12.65 -5.33
N ALA A 222 8.23 12.63 -4.78
CA ALA A 222 7.99 12.21 -3.40
C ALA A 222 8.28 10.70 -3.24
N GLY A 223 8.75 10.28 -2.08
CA GLY A 223 9.02 8.88 -1.78
C GLY A 223 10.26 8.69 -0.90
N ARG A 224 10.69 7.44 -0.74
CA ARG A 224 11.83 7.09 0.11
C ARG A 224 13.09 6.95 -0.73
N TYR A 225 14.10 7.72 -0.40
CA TYR A 225 15.42 7.67 -1.02
C TYR A 225 16.44 7.05 -0.06
N VAL A 226 17.38 6.29 -0.61
CA VAL A 226 18.60 5.83 0.04
C VAL A 226 19.75 6.48 -0.72
N LEU A 227 20.44 7.40 -0.06
CA LEU A 227 21.61 8.06 -0.62
C LEU A 227 22.86 7.41 -0.04
N ARG A 228 23.84 7.13 -0.89
CA ARG A 228 25.10 6.51 -0.52
C ARG A 228 26.22 7.52 -0.65
N LEU A 229 26.98 7.69 0.43
CA LEU A 229 28.27 8.38 0.40
C LEU A 229 29.36 7.32 0.28
N THR A 230 30.21 7.45 -0.72
CA THR A 230 31.38 6.60 -0.93
C THR A 230 32.64 7.44 -0.82
N ALA A 231 33.69 6.88 -0.23
CA ALA A 231 35.02 7.47 -0.27
C ALA A 231 36.07 6.44 -0.68
N SER A 232 37.08 6.89 -1.41
CA SER A 232 38.22 6.07 -1.82
C SER A 232 39.53 6.86 -1.74
N ASP A 233 40.58 6.20 -1.28
CA ASP A 233 41.96 6.71 -1.23
C ASP A 233 42.78 6.35 -2.50
N GLY A 234 42.14 5.72 -3.49
CA GLY A 234 42.77 5.19 -4.71
C GLY A 234 43.25 3.73 -4.63
N GLN A 235 43.25 3.11 -3.46
CA GLN A 235 43.55 1.69 -3.24
C GLN A 235 42.43 0.94 -2.49
N LYS A 236 41.75 1.61 -1.57
CA LYS A 236 40.64 1.08 -0.78
C LYS A 236 39.46 2.05 -0.82
N SER A 237 38.28 1.51 -0.53
CA SER A 237 37.03 2.28 -0.52
C SER A 237 36.12 1.81 0.59
N ALA A 238 35.33 2.74 1.11
CA ALA A 238 34.22 2.45 2.01
C ALA A 238 33.01 3.30 1.66
N SER A 239 31.85 2.92 2.16
CA SER A 239 30.61 3.67 1.94
C SER A 239 29.67 3.53 3.11
N ASP A 240 28.80 4.53 3.27
CA ASP A 240 27.69 4.51 4.21
C ASP A 240 26.42 5.07 3.53
N THR A 241 25.25 4.79 4.10
CA THR A 241 23.95 5.17 3.52
C THR A 241 23.11 5.98 4.48
N VAL A 242 22.35 6.93 3.95
CA VAL A 242 21.34 7.71 4.69
C VAL A 242 19.98 7.57 4.00
N ARG A 243 18.92 7.40 4.79
CA ARG A 243 17.55 7.37 4.26
C ARG A 243 16.92 8.76 4.32
N VAL A 244 16.27 9.17 3.24
CA VAL A 244 15.53 10.43 3.15
C VAL A 244 14.08 10.16 2.77
N THR A 245 13.13 10.61 3.58
CA THR A 245 11.70 10.57 3.24
C THR A 245 11.29 11.90 2.63
N VAL A 246 10.84 11.89 1.37
CA VAL A 246 10.38 13.07 0.65
C VAL A 246 8.86 13.02 0.56
N THR A 247 8.16 14.01 1.06
CA THR A 247 6.68 14.10 0.93
C THR A 247 6.30 14.97 -0.26
N ALA A 248 5.12 14.73 -0.84
CA ALA A 248 4.56 15.62 -1.85
C ALA A 248 4.21 16.98 -1.22
N PRO A 249 4.14 18.06 -2.03
CA PRO A 249 3.57 19.33 -1.57
C PRO A 249 2.10 19.13 -1.17
N PRO A 250 1.56 19.94 -0.25
CA PRO A 250 0.13 19.94 0.01
C PRO A 250 -0.65 20.31 -1.27
N ALA A 251 -1.74 19.59 -1.53
CA ALA A 251 -2.63 19.88 -2.66
C ALA A 251 -3.30 21.25 -2.48
N GLN A 252 -3.57 21.94 -3.60
CA GLN A 252 -4.28 23.22 -3.63
C GLN A 252 -5.77 22.96 -3.84
N ASN A 253 -6.64 23.69 -3.12
CA ASN A 253 -8.08 23.57 -3.22
C ASN A 253 -8.59 23.83 -4.66
N ALA A 254 -9.44 22.95 -5.17
CA ALA A 254 -10.16 23.09 -6.44
C ALA A 254 -11.67 23.22 -6.20
N ALA A 255 -12.37 23.93 -7.08
CA ALA A 255 -13.82 24.09 -6.93
C ALA A 255 -14.54 22.74 -7.14
N PRO A 256 -15.70 22.52 -6.49
CA PRO A 256 -16.50 21.33 -6.71
C PRO A 256 -16.89 21.13 -8.17
N THR A 257 -17.07 19.88 -8.59
CA THR A 257 -17.71 19.52 -9.87
C THR A 257 -19.16 19.18 -9.61
N VAL A 258 -20.09 19.74 -10.40
CA VAL A 258 -21.54 19.59 -10.22
C VAL A 258 -22.17 19.12 -11.52
N ASP A 259 -23.11 18.19 -11.40
CA ASP A 259 -23.98 17.71 -12.48
C ASP A 259 -25.42 17.71 -11.93
N ALA A 260 -26.30 18.52 -12.52
CA ALA A 260 -27.70 18.62 -12.14
C ALA A 260 -28.52 17.41 -12.67
N GLY A 261 -27.99 16.67 -13.63
CA GLY A 261 -28.65 15.58 -14.34
C GLY A 261 -29.37 16.05 -15.60
N ARG A 262 -29.89 15.09 -16.37
CA ARG A 262 -30.57 15.36 -17.65
C ARG A 262 -31.87 16.14 -17.49
N ASP A 263 -32.26 16.81 -18.59
CA ASP A 263 -33.58 17.43 -18.75
C ASP A 263 -34.73 16.44 -18.52
N LEU A 264 -35.86 16.96 -18.02
CA LEU A 264 -37.02 16.17 -17.58
C LEU A 264 -38.32 16.63 -18.24
N LEU A 265 -39.22 15.68 -18.45
CA LEU A 265 -40.61 15.91 -18.85
C LEU A 265 -41.53 15.37 -17.76
N VAL A 266 -42.46 16.21 -17.29
CA VAL A 266 -43.40 15.87 -16.20
C VAL A 266 -44.80 16.35 -16.56
N THR A 267 -45.83 15.56 -16.30
CA THR A 267 -47.23 15.96 -16.46
C THR A 267 -47.86 16.17 -15.08
N LEU A 268 -48.54 17.29 -14.88
CA LEU A 268 -49.26 17.57 -13.64
C LEU A 268 -50.31 16.48 -13.34
N PRO A 269 -50.52 16.12 -12.05
CA PRO A 269 -49.95 16.72 -10.84
C PRO A 269 -48.65 16.03 -10.34
N ASN A 270 -47.91 15.29 -11.18
CA ASN A 270 -46.70 14.58 -10.74
C ASN A 270 -45.53 15.52 -10.43
N SER A 271 -44.65 15.10 -9.52
CA SER A 271 -43.38 15.79 -9.20
C SER A 271 -42.26 15.35 -10.15
N ALA A 272 -41.31 16.25 -10.44
CA ALA A 272 -40.03 15.88 -11.06
C ALA A 272 -39.12 15.18 -10.05
N LYS A 273 -38.47 14.10 -10.45
CA LYS A 273 -37.40 13.46 -9.67
C LYS A 273 -36.07 14.02 -10.13
N LEU A 274 -35.42 14.80 -9.28
CA LEU A 274 -34.10 15.38 -9.51
C LEU A 274 -33.04 14.42 -8.97
N SER A 275 -31.95 14.26 -9.71
CA SER A 275 -30.85 13.34 -9.35
C SER A 275 -29.53 14.00 -9.69
N GLY A 276 -29.24 15.09 -8.97
CA GLY A 276 -28.00 15.82 -9.12
C GLY A 276 -26.92 15.26 -8.22
N VAL A 277 -25.68 15.38 -8.71
CA VAL A 277 -24.47 14.83 -8.10
C VAL A 277 -23.45 15.95 -8.02
N ALA A 278 -22.71 16.03 -6.91
CA ALA A 278 -21.50 16.83 -6.86
C ALA A 278 -20.38 16.05 -6.18
N SER A 279 -19.16 16.37 -6.60
CA SER A 279 -17.94 15.86 -5.99
C SER A 279 -16.94 16.99 -5.84
N ASP A 280 -16.04 16.84 -4.89
CA ASP A 280 -15.05 17.84 -4.55
C ASP A 280 -13.73 17.13 -4.20
N ASP A 281 -12.61 17.87 -4.24
CA ASP A 281 -11.30 17.31 -3.88
C ASP A 281 -11.11 17.12 -2.36
N GLY A 282 -12.11 17.53 -1.57
CA GLY A 282 -12.15 17.39 -0.12
C GLY A 282 -11.36 18.48 0.61
N LEU A 283 -10.89 19.50 -0.10
CA LEU A 283 -10.30 20.70 0.47
C LEU A 283 -11.39 21.80 0.56
N PRO A 284 -11.19 22.84 1.39
CA PRO A 284 -10.23 22.90 2.48
C PRO A 284 -10.56 21.97 3.66
N THR A 285 -11.81 21.50 3.80
CA THR A 285 -12.29 20.82 5.03
C THR A 285 -13.09 19.53 4.80
N GLY A 286 -13.26 19.08 3.56
CA GLY A 286 -14.09 17.94 3.21
C GLY A 286 -15.61 18.21 3.30
N ARG A 287 -15.98 19.45 3.57
CA ARG A 287 -17.37 19.91 3.59
C ARG A 287 -17.80 20.19 2.16
N LEU A 288 -18.96 19.68 1.76
CA LEU A 288 -19.58 19.99 0.48
C LEU A 288 -21.07 20.23 0.70
N ASP A 289 -21.52 21.46 0.50
CA ASP A 289 -22.95 21.77 0.54
C ASP A 289 -23.55 21.77 -0.85
N LEU A 290 -24.77 21.28 -0.96
CA LEU A 290 -25.58 21.28 -2.17
C LEU A 290 -26.78 22.21 -1.99
N THR A 291 -27.21 22.87 -3.05
CA THR A 291 -28.46 23.64 -3.04
C THR A 291 -29.11 23.68 -4.42
N TRP A 292 -30.35 23.25 -4.50
CA TRP A 292 -31.24 23.41 -5.63
C TRP A 292 -31.92 24.76 -5.61
N SER A 293 -31.99 25.41 -6.77
CA SER A 293 -32.67 26.69 -6.94
C SER A 293 -33.42 26.76 -8.26
N VAL A 294 -34.38 27.68 -8.34
CA VAL A 294 -35.12 27.97 -9.57
C VAL A 294 -34.46 29.17 -10.26
N VAL A 295 -33.94 28.96 -11.45
CA VAL A 295 -33.39 30.04 -12.29
C VAL A 295 -34.51 30.76 -13.03
N SER A 296 -35.45 30.01 -13.62
CA SER A 296 -36.60 30.58 -14.32
C SER A 296 -37.79 29.61 -14.40
N GLY A 297 -38.99 30.13 -14.60
CA GLY A 297 -40.20 29.34 -14.83
C GLY A 297 -41.50 30.14 -14.65
N PRO A 298 -42.64 29.66 -15.18
CA PRO A 298 -43.93 30.38 -15.18
C PRO A 298 -44.71 30.33 -13.86
N GLY A 299 -44.29 29.52 -12.88
CA GLY A 299 -44.96 29.34 -11.59
C GLY A 299 -43.98 29.07 -10.45
N SER A 300 -44.47 28.73 -9.26
CA SER A 300 -43.62 28.37 -8.13
C SER A 300 -43.17 26.91 -8.22
N VAL A 301 -41.93 26.63 -7.81
CA VAL A 301 -41.38 25.27 -7.63
C VAL A 301 -41.15 25.04 -6.14
N THR A 302 -41.60 23.90 -5.62
CA THR A 302 -41.34 23.49 -4.23
C THR A 302 -40.46 22.24 -4.24
N PHE A 303 -39.26 22.33 -3.65
CA PHE A 303 -38.39 21.18 -3.46
C PHE A 303 -38.74 20.46 -2.14
N ALA A 304 -38.75 19.13 -2.15
CA ALA A 304 -38.95 18.35 -0.93
C ALA A 304 -37.80 18.58 0.07
N ASP A 305 -36.56 18.54 -0.43
CA ASP A 305 -35.38 19.10 0.23
C ASP A 305 -34.48 19.72 -0.83
N ALA A 306 -34.20 21.03 -0.72
CA ALA A 306 -33.35 21.72 -1.68
C ALA A 306 -31.86 21.42 -1.46
N ASN A 307 -31.45 20.87 -0.31
CA ASN A 307 -30.03 20.65 0.02
C ASN A 307 -29.58 19.21 -0.21
N GLU A 308 -30.45 18.33 -0.72
CA GLU A 308 -30.09 16.98 -1.13
C GLU A 308 -29.94 16.90 -2.66
N GLY A 309 -28.86 16.25 -3.12
CA GLY A 309 -28.62 16.06 -4.56
C GLY A 309 -29.76 15.29 -5.26
N THR A 310 -30.31 14.27 -4.58
CA THR A 310 -31.52 13.55 -5.02
C THR A 310 -32.73 14.07 -4.25
N THR A 311 -33.69 14.67 -4.95
CA THR A 311 -34.89 15.27 -4.35
C THR A 311 -36.05 15.25 -5.33
N THR A 312 -37.22 15.73 -4.91
CA THR A 312 -38.36 15.96 -5.81
C THR A 312 -38.72 17.42 -5.87
N ALA A 313 -39.18 17.87 -7.04
CA ALA A 313 -39.67 19.22 -7.28
C ALA A 313 -41.13 19.20 -7.76
N ASP A 314 -42.00 19.92 -7.06
CA ASP A 314 -43.42 20.13 -7.41
C ASP A 314 -43.62 21.48 -8.09
N PHE A 315 -44.51 21.53 -9.08
CA PHE A 315 -44.75 22.71 -9.92
C PHE A 315 -46.20 23.20 -9.81
N SER A 316 -46.41 24.51 -9.69
CA SER A 316 -47.76 25.09 -9.61
C SER A 316 -48.45 25.28 -10.95
N THR A 317 -47.71 25.26 -12.06
CA THR A 317 -48.20 25.68 -13.38
C THR A 317 -47.43 24.93 -14.48
N SER A 318 -48.13 24.56 -15.55
CA SER A 318 -47.48 23.97 -16.73
C SER A 318 -46.61 25.00 -17.48
N GLY A 319 -45.47 24.54 -18.00
CA GLY A 319 -44.54 25.29 -18.84
C GLY A 319 -43.08 24.85 -18.59
N THR A 320 -42.13 25.60 -19.12
CA THR A 320 -40.70 25.25 -19.04
C THR A 320 -40.02 25.95 -17.86
N TYR A 321 -39.30 25.17 -17.05
CA TYR A 321 -38.52 25.62 -15.90
C TYR A 321 -37.04 25.34 -16.11
N VAL A 322 -36.17 26.21 -15.60
CA VAL A 322 -34.73 25.95 -15.48
C VAL A 322 -34.38 25.87 -13.99
N LEU A 323 -33.87 24.73 -13.57
CA LEU A 323 -33.46 24.46 -12.19
C LEU A 323 -31.93 24.34 -12.16
N GLU A 324 -31.30 24.90 -11.13
CA GLU A 324 -29.84 24.87 -10.96
C GLU A 324 -29.48 24.17 -9.66
N LEU A 325 -28.48 23.28 -9.71
CA LEU A 325 -27.80 22.72 -8.57
C LEU A 325 -26.48 23.48 -8.38
N SER A 326 -26.25 24.01 -7.18
CA SER A 326 -24.96 24.56 -6.77
C SER A 326 -24.29 23.64 -5.77
N ALA A 327 -22.96 23.50 -5.85
CA ALA A 327 -22.17 22.89 -4.79
C ALA A 327 -21.01 23.79 -4.36
N THR A 328 -20.77 23.86 -3.04
CA THR A 328 -19.71 24.69 -2.46
C THR A 328 -18.91 23.94 -1.40
N ASP A 329 -17.58 24.05 -1.45
CA ASP A 329 -16.66 23.46 -0.47
C ASP A 329 -16.43 24.36 0.78
N GLY A 330 -16.94 25.60 0.71
CA GLY A 330 -16.79 26.66 1.71
C GLY A 330 -15.88 27.80 1.27
N ASP A 331 -14.99 27.56 0.31
CA ASP A 331 -14.08 28.52 -0.31
C ASP A 331 -14.42 28.77 -1.80
N LEU A 332 -14.79 27.72 -2.54
CA LEU A 332 -15.11 27.72 -3.98
C LEU A 332 -16.48 27.08 -4.24
N THR A 333 -17.13 27.53 -5.32
CA THR A 333 -18.49 27.13 -5.68
C THR A 333 -18.58 26.88 -7.19
N SER A 334 -19.32 25.84 -7.57
CA SER A 334 -19.69 25.55 -8.96
C SER A 334 -21.19 25.28 -9.07
N THR A 335 -21.75 25.44 -10.26
CA THR A 335 -23.17 25.19 -10.54
C THR A 335 -23.36 24.43 -11.84
N ASP A 336 -24.49 23.74 -11.95
CA ASP A 336 -24.99 23.15 -13.19
C ASP A 336 -26.52 23.24 -13.24
N ALA A 337 -27.11 23.29 -14.44
CA ALA A 337 -28.54 23.52 -14.62
C ALA A 337 -29.21 22.55 -15.59
N LEU A 338 -30.47 22.22 -15.31
CA LEU A 338 -31.31 21.37 -16.15
C LEU A 338 -32.65 22.04 -16.48
N THR A 339 -33.25 21.61 -17.59
CA THR A 339 -34.57 22.06 -18.03
C THR A 339 -35.65 21.04 -17.66
N VAL A 340 -36.75 21.50 -17.06
CA VAL A 340 -37.96 20.69 -16.82
C VAL A 340 -39.11 21.25 -17.64
N VAL A 341 -39.67 20.43 -18.54
CA VAL A 341 -40.90 20.74 -19.25
C VAL A 341 -42.08 20.14 -18.48
N VAL A 342 -42.99 21.00 -18.02
CA VAL A 342 -44.18 20.61 -17.26
C VAL A 342 -45.43 20.74 -18.12
N GLU A 343 -46.12 19.62 -18.37
CA GLU A 343 -47.36 19.57 -19.13
C GLU A 343 -48.60 19.69 -18.22
N PRO A 344 -49.71 20.27 -18.71
CA PRO A 344 -50.95 20.36 -17.95
C PRO A 344 -51.57 18.97 -17.71
N GLU A 345 -52.38 18.85 -16.66
CA GLU A 345 -53.13 17.63 -16.38
C GLU A 345 -54.07 17.28 -17.56
N PRO A 346 -54.13 16.02 -18.01
CA PRO A 346 -55.04 15.60 -19.07
C PRO A 346 -56.49 15.87 -18.67
N VAL A 347 -57.20 16.69 -19.46
CA VAL A 347 -58.62 16.95 -19.24
C VAL A 347 -59.41 15.70 -19.64
N GLU A 348 -60.06 15.02 -18.69
CA GLU A 348 -61.00 13.96 -19.04
C GLU A 348 -62.18 14.55 -19.85
N PRO A 349 -62.57 13.97 -21.00
CA PRO A 349 -63.76 14.42 -21.72
C PRO A 349 -65.00 14.20 -20.86
N GLY A 350 -65.64 15.30 -20.45
CA GLY A 350 -66.86 15.27 -19.66
C GLY A 350 -67.98 14.47 -20.34
N THR A 351 -68.74 13.74 -19.54
CA THR A 351 -69.96 13.02 -19.94
C THR A 351 -70.95 14.00 -20.60
N PRO A 352 -71.53 13.69 -21.78
CA PRO A 352 -72.54 14.54 -22.39
C PRO A 352 -73.77 14.60 -21.48
N THR A 353 -74.19 15.80 -21.10
CA THR A 353 -75.51 16.03 -20.52
C THR A 353 -76.52 16.08 -21.65
N ASP A 354 -77.47 15.14 -21.59
CA ASP A 354 -78.61 14.97 -22.48
C ASP A 354 -79.57 16.17 -22.41
N PRO A 355 -79.82 16.92 -23.51
CA PRO A 355 -80.92 17.86 -23.58
C PRO A 355 -82.20 17.18 -24.10
N GLU A 356 -83.28 17.40 -23.34
CA GLU A 356 -84.67 17.01 -23.57
C GLU A 356 -85.17 17.26 -25.03
N PRO A 357 -85.98 16.36 -25.62
CA PRO A 357 -86.27 16.39 -27.06
C PRO A 357 -87.31 17.46 -27.41
N SER A 358 -87.02 18.23 -28.45
CA SER A 358 -88.03 18.96 -29.21
C SER A 358 -87.91 18.58 -30.68
N ASP A 359 -89.00 18.02 -31.19
CA ASP A 359 -89.19 17.53 -32.56
C ASP A 359 -89.35 18.71 -33.53
N PRO A 360 -88.67 18.69 -34.68
CA PRO A 360 -89.34 19.09 -35.91
C PRO A 360 -89.12 18.12 -37.09
N GLU A 361 -90.16 18.13 -37.94
CA GLU A 361 -90.44 17.37 -39.16
C GLU A 361 -89.28 17.16 -40.18
N PRO A 362 -89.41 16.11 -41.03
CA PRO A 362 -88.36 15.66 -41.93
C PRO A 362 -88.34 16.44 -43.26
N THR A 363 -87.15 16.66 -43.80
CA THR A 363 -86.96 16.93 -45.23
C THR A 363 -85.75 16.16 -45.76
N GLU A 364 -86.00 15.36 -46.79
CA GLU A 364 -85.08 14.52 -47.56
C GLU A 364 -83.88 15.29 -48.15
N PRO A 365 -82.71 14.65 -48.25
CA PRO A 365 -81.76 14.91 -49.33
C PRO A 365 -81.68 13.73 -50.33
N GLU A 366 -81.63 14.10 -51.61
CA GLU A 366 -81.39 13.25 -52.79
C GLU A 366 -80.04 12.50 -52.74
N PRO A 367 -79.89 11.38 -53.47
CA PRO A 367 -78.66 10.59 -53.50
C PRO A 367 -77.68 11.11 -54.56
N THR A 368 -76.40 11.20 -54.21
CA THR A 368 -75.29 11.24 -55.18
C THR A 368 -74.37 10.03 -54.98
N ASP A 369 -74.24 9.28 -56.07
CA ASP A 369 -73.44 8.07 -56.28
C ASP A 369 -71.92 8.39 -56.19
N PRO A 370 -71.08 7.51 -55.60
CA PRO A 370 -69.63 7.72 -55.57
C PRO A 370 -68.95 7.23 -56.87
N GLU A 371 -68.07 8.06 -57.41
CA GLU A 371 -67.17 7.68 -58.51
C GLU A 371 -65.98 6.85 -57.97
N PRO A 372 -65.58 5.74 -58.61
CA PRO A 372 -64.47 4.91 -58.16
C PRO A 372 -63.14 5.40 -58.77
N THR A 373 -62.13 5.61 -57.93
CA THR A 373 -60.74 5.78 -58.40
C THR A 373 -59.93 4.52 -58.10
N ASP A 374 -59.56 3.80 -59.15
CA ASP A 374 -58.59 2.69 -59.12
C ASP A 374 -57.17 3.18 -58.78
N PRO A 375 -56.40 2.42 -57.99
CA PRO A 375 -55.00 2.70 -57.72
C PRO A 375 -54.12 2.26 -58.89
N LYS A 376 -53.26 3.18 -59.36
CA LYS A 376 -52.21 2.89 -60.35
C LYS A 376 -51.01 2.22 -59.67
N PRO A 377 -50.42 1.15 -60.24
CA PRO A 377 -49.24 0.50 -59.68
C PRO A 377 -47.98 1.30 -60.01
N THR A 378 -47.10 1.47 -59.03
CA THR A 378 -45.74 1.99 -59.21
C THR A 378 -44.74 0.87 -58.95
N ASP A 379 -44.00 0.48 -60.00
CA ASP A 379 -42.86 -0.42 -59.89
C ASP A 379 -41.72 0.22 -59.07
N PRO A 380 -41.00 -0.56 -58.24
CA PRO A 380 -39.85 -0.07 -57.51
C PRO A 380 -38.64 0.03 -58.45
N LYS A 381 -38.04 1.22 -58.54
CA LYS A 381 -36.72 1.43 -59.15
C LYS A 381 -35.65 1.11 -58.09
N PRO A 382 -34.56 0.38 -58.44
CA PRO A 382 -33.48 0.13 -57.50
C PRO A 382 -32.72 1.44 -57.24
N SER A 383 -32.61 1.83 -55.97
CA SER A 383 -31.66 2.84 -55.50
C SER A 383 -30.34 2.13 -55.21
N ASP A 384 -29.31 2.48 -55.98
CA ASP A 384 -27.92 2.20 -55.62
C ASP A 384 -27.59 2.99 -54.34
N PRO A 385 -26.95 2.38 -53.33
CA PRO A 385 -26.51 3.12 -52.15
C PRO A 385 -25.32 4.00 -52.51
N GLU A 386 -25.45 5.29 -52.21
CA GLU A 386 -24.35 6.26 -52.22
C GLU A 386 -23.35 5.89 -51.09
N PRO A 387 -22.03 5.89 -51.32
CA PRO A 387 -21.07 5.55 -50.29
C PRO A 387 -20.94 6.74 -49.33
N THR A 388 -21.59 6.67 -48.18
CA THR A 388 -21.27 7.51 -47.03
C THR A 388 -19.96 7.02 -46.42
N ASP A 389 -18.91 7.81 -46.61
CA ASP A 389 -17.66 7.72 -45.86
C ASP A 389 -17.98 7.99 -44.38
N PRO A 390 -17.68 7.07 -43.44
CA PRO A 390 -17.96 7.31 -42.03
C PRO A 390 -17.07 8.44 -41.51
N GLU A 391 -17.69 9.43 -40.86
CA GLU A 391 -17.01 10.37 -39.98
C GLU A 391 -16.12 9.60 -38.99
N PRO A 392 -14.91 10.08 -38.67
CA PRO A 392 -14.05 9.43 -37.69
C PRO A 392 -14.71 9.59 -36.31
N THR A 393 -15.49 8.59 -35.91
CA THR A 393 -15.80 8.40 -34.50
C THR A 393 -14.48 8.14 -33.79
N ASP A 394 -14.21 8.92 -32.73
CA ASP A 394 -13.18 8.60 -31.76
C ASP A 394 -13.28 7.09 -31.41
N PRO A 395 -12.16 6.38 -31.30
CA PRO A 395 -12.19 4.96 -31.06
C PRO A 395 -12.84 4.71 -29.70
N VAL A 396 -14.10 4.29 -29.70
CA VAL A 396 -14.64 3.47 -28.61
C VAL A 396 -13.78 2.21 -28.61
N PRO A 397 -13.01 1.94 -27.55
CA PRO A 397 -12.24 0.70 -27.49
C PRO A 397 -13.23 -0.45 -27.57
N PRO A 398 -12.98 -1.47 -28.41
CA PRO A 398 -13.82 -2.64 -28.40
C PRO A 398 -13.67 -3.29 -27.02
N VAL A 399 -14.76 -3.44 -26.26
CA VAL A 399 -14.77 -4.39 -25.14
C VAL A 399 -14.84 -5.79 -25.77
N ARG A 400 -13.74 -6.19 -26.40
CA ARG A 400 -13.37 -7.59 -26.61
C ARG A 400 -12.92 -8.14 -25.26
N GLY A 401 -13.06 -9.44 -25.03
CA GLY A 401 -12.63 -10.13 -23.80
C GLY A 401 -11.11 -10.14 -23.56
N ASP A 402 -10.40 -9.11 -24.00
CA ASP A 402 -8.95 -8.98 -23.97
C ASP A 402 -8.57 -7.80 -23.04
N LEU A 403 -8.96 -7.88 -21.77
CA LEU A 403 -8.51 -6.92 -20.75
C LEU A 403 -7.11 -7.33 -20.27
N GLU A 404 -6.12 -7.30 -21.16
CA GLU A 404 -4.77 -7.76 -20.85
C GLU A 404 -4.13 -6.95 -19.70
N MET A 405 -3.19 -7.56 -18.98
CA MET A 405 -2.44 -6.90 -17.90
C MET A 405 -1.34 -5.99 -18.45
N VAL A 406 -1.68 -5.03 -19.30
CA VAL A 406 -0.73 -4.11 -19.95
C VAL A 406 -0.87 -2.72 -19.35
N GLY A 407 0.25 -2.15 -18.93
CA GLY A 407 0.34 -0.82 -18.37
C GLY A 407 0.35 0.25 -19.45
N ASP A 408 -0.21 1.40 -19.12
CA ASP A 408 -0.24 2.59 -19.94
C ASP A 408 0.61 3.69 -19.26
N PRO A 409 1.85 3.93 -19.71
CA PRO A 409 2.70 5.00 -19.19
C PRO A 409 2.12 6.41 -19.37
N SER A 410 1.08 6.57 -20.20
CA SER A 410 0.40 7.84 -20.45
C SER A 410 -0.85 8.05 -19.58
N PHE A 411 -1.25 7.04 -18.80
CA PHE A 411 -2.42 7.11 -17.95
C PHE A 411 -2.36 8.30 -16.98
N LYS A 412 -3.51 8.95 -16.81
CA LYS A 412 -3.70 10.02 -15.82
C LYS A 412 -5.03 9.79 -15.13
N ALA A 413 -5.05 9.75 -13.80
CA ALA A 413 -6.30 9.63 -13.03
C ALA A 413 -7.34 10.72 -13.40
N SER A 414 -6.88 11.88 -13.88
CA SER A 414 -7.75 12.96 -14.35
C SER A 414 -8.51 12.67 -15.65
N SER A 415 -8.15 11.62 -16.40
CA SER A 415 -8.90 11.19 -17.58
C SER A 415 -10.06 10.24 -17.24
N LEU A 416 -10.18 9.78 -15.99
CA LEU A 416 -11.31 8.97 -15.55
C LEU A 416 -12.58 9.84 -15.47
N PRO A 417 -13.78 9.27 -15.75
CA PRO A 417 -15.04 9.93 -15.44
C PRO A 417 -15.08 10.42 -13.98
N SER A 418 -15.69 11.57 -13.72
CA SER A 418 -15.67 12.23 -12.39
C SER A 418 -16.09 11.29 -11.25
N GLU A 419 -17.21 10.58 -11.40
CA GLU A 419 -17.67 9.59 -10.41
C GLU A 419 -16.64 8.47 -10.18
N THR A 420 -16.10 7.92 -11.27
CA THR A 420 -15.10 6.84 -11.24
C THR A 420 -13.80 7.32 -10.60
N ARG A 421 -13.39 8.56 -10.85
CA ARG A 421 -12.20 9.17 -10.29
C ARG A 421 -12.28 9.26 -8.76
N VAL A 422 -13.43 9.64 -8.21
CA VAL A 422 -13.63 9.68 -6.74
C VAL A 422 -13.40 8.29 -6.13
N TRP A 423 -13.91 7.24 -6.76
CA TRP A 423 -13.70 5.86 -6.30
C TRP A 423 -12.26 5.39 -6.50
N TYR A 424 -11.61 5.84 -7.56
CA TYR A 424 -10.21 5.57 -7.83
C TYR A 424 -9.28 6.19 -6.78
N ASP A 425 -9.49 7.45 -6.44
CA ASP A 425 -8.72 8.15 -5.40
C ASP A 425 -8.94 7.49 -4.02
N ARG A 426 -10.17 7.06 -3.73
CA ARG A 426 -10.49 6.24 -2.54
C ARG A 426 -9.77 4.89 -2.54
N PHE A 427 -9.70 4.24 -3.69
CA PHE A 427 -8.99 2.97 -3.85
C PHE A 427 -7.50 3.14 -3.57
N LEU A 428 -6.86 4.15 -4.16
CA LEU A 428 -5.46 4.50 -3.87
C LEU A 428 -5.23 4.86 -2.39
N ALA A 429 -6.16 5.62 -1.80
CA ALA A 429 -6.07 5.99 -0.38
C ALA A 429 -6.12 4.76 0.53
N ALA A 430 -6.93 3.74 0.18
CA ALA A 430 -6.95 2.48 0.88
C ALA A 430 -5.61 1.74 0.73
N LEU A 431 -5.14 1.51 -0.50
CA LEU A 431 -3.87 0.80 -0.76
C LEU A 431 -2.67 1.42 -0.03
N ASN A 432 -2.63 2.75 0.08
CA ASN A 432 -1.56 3.49 0.74
C ASN A 432 -1.64 3.50 2.29
N ASN A 433 -2.69 2.94 2.88
CA ASN A 433 -2.89 2.94 4.33
C ASN A 433 -2.28 1.68 4.99
N SER A 434 -1.10 1.80 5.59
CA SER A 434 -0.40 0.68 6.26
C SER A 434 -1.12 0.08 7.48
N SER A 435 -2.19 0.74 7.97
CA SER A 435 -3.00 0.30 9.12
C SER A 435 -4.33 -0.37 8.70
N GLN A 436 -4.56 -0.56 7.40
CA GLN A 436 -5.79 -1.13 6.84
C GLN A 436 -6.10 -2.54 7.37
N TYR A 437 -7.40 -2.84 7.45
CA TYR A 437 -7.91 -4.20 7.63
C TYR A 437 -8.53 -4.70 6.30
N PRO A 438 -8.13 -5.85 5.75
CA PRO A 438 -7.09 -6.72 6.27
C PRO A 438 -5.72 -6.09 6.05
N ASN A 439 -4.78 -6.32 6.97
CA ASN A 439 -3.43 -5.78 6.82
C ASN A 439 -2.63 -6.65 5.84
N VAL A 440 -2.68 -6.29 4.56
CA VAL A 440 -2.09 -7.07 3.45
C VAL A 440 -0.57 -7.15 3.58
N MET A 441 0.10 -6.04 3.93
CA MET A 441 1.55 -6.06 4.15
C MET A 441 1.97 -6.94 5.33
N SER A 442 1.18 -6.98 6.41
CA SER A 442 1.40 -7.91 7.52
C SER A 442 1.16 -9.36 7.10
N ALA A 443 0.15 -9.61 6.26
CA ALA A 443 -0.09 -10.93 5.68
C ALA A 443 1.09 -11.38 4.80
N ALA A 444 1.60 -10.52 3.92
CA ALA A 444 2.77 -10.80 3.08
C ALA A 444 4.04 -11.06 3.90
N ARG A 445 4.33 -10.21 4.89
CA ARG A 445 5.51 -10.33 5.77
C ARG A 445 5.42 -11.47 6.79
N SER A 446 4.28 -12.13 6.90
CA SER A 446 4.12 -13.23 7.87
C SER A 446 4.86 -14.50 7.45
N GLY A 447 5.18 -14.64 6.16
CA GLY A 447 5.69 -15.88 5.58
C GLY A 447 4.71 -17.06 5.69
N ASP A 448 3.43 -16.78 5.97
CA ASP A 448 2.36 -17.76 6.11
C ASP A 448 1.64 -17.97 4.77
N ILE A 449 1.87 -19.12 4.14
CA ILE A 449 1.26 -19.49 2.86
C ILE A 449 -0.28 -19.49 2.91
N TYR A 450 -0.88 -19.66 4.10
CA TYR A 450 -2.33 -19.49 4.30
C TYR A 450 -2.83 -18.09 3.99
N LYS A 451 -2.10 -17.09 4.50
CA LYS A 451 -2.45 -15.67 4.37
C LYS A 451 -2.09 -15.17 2.98
N ILE A 452 -0.99 -15.65 2.41
CA ILE A 452 -0.60 -15.31 1.04
C ILE A 452 -1.65 -15.82 0.05
N GLY A 453 -2.02 -17.11 0.12
CA GLY A 453 -3.02 -17.71 -0.76
C GLY A 453 -4.46 -17.18 -0.61
N ARG A 454 -4.73 -16.33 0.40
CA ARG A 454 -6.06 -15.72 0.66
C ARG A 454 -6.01 -14.21 0.68
N THR A 455 -5.53 -13.61 1.78
CA THR A 455 -5.55 -12.16 1.98
C THR A 455 -4.75 -11.43 0.92
N VAL A 456 -3.51 -11.86 0.67
CA VAL A 456 -2.67 -11.25 -0.37
C VAL A 456 -3.23 -11.54 -1.76
N ASN A 457 -3.68 -12.78 -1.98
CA ASN A 457 -4.28 -13.19 -3.25
C ASN A 457 -5.48 -12.33 -3.66
N VAL A 458 -6.42 -12.11 -2.73
CA VAL A 458 -7.60 -11.25 -2.97
C VAL A 458 -7.17 -9.82 -3.30
N ASP A 459 -6.30 -9.24 -2.49
CA ASP A 459 -5.88 -7.85 -2.66
C ASP A 459 -5.10 -7.63 -3.98
N VAL A 460 -4.15 -8.50 -4.29
CA VAL A 460 -3.37 -8.43 -5.54
C VAL A 460 -4.27 -8.68 -6.75
N THR A 461 -5.17 -9.67 -6.70
CA THR A 461 -6.10 -9.92 -7.82
C THR A 461 -7.03 -8.73 -8.05
N THR A 462 -7.57 -8.14 -6.97
CA THR A 462 -8.40 -6.93 -7.02
C THR A 462 -7.65 -5.75 -7.64
N THR A 463 -6.39 -5.55 -7.22
CA THR A 463 -5.53 -4.49 -7.74
C THR A 463 -5.21 -4.70 -9.21
N LEU A 464 -4.94 -5.93 -9.62
CA LEU A 464 -4.70 -6.26 -11.02
C LEU A 464 -5.96 -6.09 -11.89
N ASN A 465 -7.17 -6.32 -11.36
CA ASN A 465 -8.41 -6.04 -12.08
C ASN A 465 -8.58 -4.55 -12.39
N VAL A 466 -8.28 -3.67 -11.42
CA VAL A 466 -8.29 -2.21 -11.66
C VAL A 466 -7.15 -1.81 -12.60
N PHE A 467 -5.97 -2.43 -12.46
CA PHE A 467 -4.84 -2.20 -13.36
C PHE A 467 -5.17 -2.54 -14.82
N ARG A 468 -5.83 -3.66 -15.10
CA ARG A 468 -6.26 -4.04 -16.46
C ARG A 468 -7.12 -2.97 -17.14
N LEU A 469 -7.93 -2.24 -16.36
CA LEU A 469 -8.86 -1.24 -16.87
C LEU A 469 -8.24 0.15 -17.00
N THR A 470 -7.21 0.44 -16.21
CA THR A 470 -6.59 1.78 -16.13
C THR A 470 -5.23 1.84 -16.79
N GLY A 471 -4.50 0.72 -16.84
CA GLY A 471 -3.09 0.67 -17.19
C GLY A 471 -2.18 1.36 -16.16
N ASP A 472 -2.67 1.77 -14.99
CA ASP A 472 -1.87 2.59 -14.09
C ASP A 472 -0.73 1.80 -13.43
N LEU A 473 0.49 2.10 -13.86
CA LEU A 473 1.71 1.45 -13.38
C LEU A 473 1.96 1.62 -11.87
N GLN A 474 1.36 2.61 -11.20
CA GLN A 474 1.45 2.71 -9.74
C GLN A 474 0.75 1.53 -9.03
N LEU A 475 -0.28 0.95 -9.66
CA LEU A 475 -0.95 -0.24 -9.14
C LEU A 475 -0.07 -1.48 -9.30
N LEU A 476 0.66 -1.58 -10.41
CA LEU A 476 1.64 -2.65 -10.61
C LEU A 476 2.83 -2.52 -9.64
N ASP A 477 3.26 -1.29 -9.33
CA ASP A 477 4.25 -1.02 -8.28
C ASP A 477 3.76 -1.41 -6.88
N HIS A 478 2.46 -1.19 -6.58
CA HIS A 478 1.87 -1.66 -5.33
C HIS A 478 1.89 -3.19 -5.25
N VAL A 479 1.55 -3.88 -6.35
CA VAL A 479 1.68 -5.34 -6.45
C VAL A 479 3.13 -5.77 -6.22
N ASP A 480 4.12 -5.05 -6.76
CA ASP A 480 5.53 -5.32 -6.46
C ASP A 480 5.82 -5.17 -4.96
N GLU A 481 5.43 -4.08 -4.32
CA GLU A 481 5.69 -3.84 -2.90
C GLU A 481 5.19 -5.01 -2.03
N VAL A 482 3.95 -5.44 -2.26
CA VAL A 482 3.31 -6.54 -1.54
C VAL A 482 4.03 -7.86 -1.82
N MET A 483 4.32 -8.15 -3.09
CA MET A 483 4.93 -9.41 -3.50
C MET A 483 6.41 -9.50 -3.14
N GLN A 484 7.17 -8.41 -3.11
CA GLN A 484 8.54 -8.39 -2.58
C GLN A 484 8.55 -8.61 -1.07
N ALA A 485 7.56 -8.11 -0.34
CA ALA A 485 7.42 -8.41 1.09
C ALA A 485 7.16 -9.90 1.34
N ALA A 486 6.35 -10.54 0.50
CA ALA A 486 6.20 -12.00 0.54
C ALA A 486 7.49 -12.72 0.13
N ARG A 487 8.13 -12.32 -0.99
CA ARG A 487 9.41 -12.87 -1.49
C ARG A 487 10.49 -12.87 -0.42
N ALA A 488 10.58 -11.81 0.37
CA ALA A 488 11.56 -11.67 1.45
C ALA A 488 11.42 -12.75 2.54
N GLU A 489 10.28 -13.45 2.61
CA GLU A 489 10.01 -14.54 3.55
C GLU A 489 10.18 -15.95 2.98
N LEU A 490 10.61 -16.08 1.72
CA LEU A 490 10.94 -17.37 1.12
C LEU A 490 12.13 -18.03 1.84
N ARG A 491 11.97 -19.27 2.30
CA ARG A 491 13.01 -20.03 3.03
C ARG A 491 13.05 -21.48 2.57
N ASP A 492 14.24 -22.05 2.51
CA ASP A 492 14.41 -23.51 2.41
C ASP A 492 14.23 -24.11 3.81
N THR A 493 12.98 -24.44 4.16
CA THR A 493 12.62 -24.84 5.53
C THR A 493 12.99 -26.29 5.83
N ASN A 494 13.02 -27.15 4.81
CA ASN A 494 13.30 -28.58 4.95
C ASN A 494 14.64 -29.03 4.36
N GLY A 495 15.48 -28.07 3.92
CA GLY A 495 16.83 -28.34 3.45
C GLY A 495 16.85 -29.05 2.09
N ASP A 496 15.78 -28.91 1.30
CA ASP A 496 15.67 -29.54 -0.02
C ASP A 496 16.16 -28.63 -1.16
N GLY A 497 16.71 -27.47 -0.83
CA GLY A 497 17.36 -26.54 -1.74
C GLY A 497 16.45 -25.50 -2.38
N TYR A 498 15.14 -25.52 -2.09
CA TYR A 498 14.19 -24.60 -2.72
C TYR A 498 13.49 -23.73 -1.69
N LEU A 499 13.45 -22.44 -1.99
CA LEU A 499 12.79 -21.47 -1.14
C LEU A 499 11.27 -21.55 -1.28
N ASN A 500 10.54 -21.61 -0.17
CA ASN A 500 9.08 -21.55 -0.15
C ASN A 500 8.59 -20.90 1.16
N TRP A 501 7.29 -20.64 1.27
CA TRP A 501 6.63 -20.18 2.49
C TRP A 501 6.18 -21.35 3.36
N ARG A 502 5.88 -21.07 4.63
CA ARG A 502 5.45 -22.08 5.61
C ARG A 502 3.96 -21.99 5.86
N TRP A 503 3.34 -23.10 6.23
CA TRP A 503 1.98 -23.12 6.75
C TRP A 503 1.96 -22.72 8.23
N LEU A 504 1.39 -21.56 8.56
CA LEU A 504 1.35 -21.03 9.95
C LEU A 504 -0.08 -20.78 10.47
N HIS A 505 -1.11 -21.20 9.74
CA HIS A 505 -2.51 -20.92 10.08
C HIS A 505 -2.94 -21.45 11.44
N SER A 506 -2.75 -22.75 11.68
CA SER A 506 -3.19 -23.40 12.91
C SER A 506 -2.16 -24.40 13.41
N SER A 507 -1.61 -24.12 14.59
CA SER A 507 -0.68 -25.04 15.26
C SER A 507 -1.34 -26.35 15.71
N SER A 508 -2.69 -26.42 15.71
CA SER A 508 -3.40 -27.68 15.94
C SER A 508 -3.38 -28.61 14.73
N GLU A 509 -3.13 -28.09 13.52
CA GLU A 509 -2.89 -28.88 12.31
C GLU A 509 -1.41 -29.26 12.21
N THR A 510 -0.96 -30.03 13.19
CA THR A 510 0.46 -30.39 13.38
C THR A 510 1.10 -31.12 12.20
N ALA A 511 0.31 -31.73 11.31
CA ALA A 511 0.81 -32.43 10.13
C ALA A 511 1.52 -31.51 9.12
N TRP A 512 1.21 -30.21 9.15
CA TRP A 512 1.68 -29.24 8.18
C TRP A 512 2.21 -27.95 8.80
N TYR A 513 1.87 -27.66 10.05
CA TYR A 513 2.31 -26.43 10.71
C TYR A 513 3.85 -26.31 10.71
N GLY A 514 4.35 -25.19 10.17
CA GLY A 514 5.77 -24.92 10.00
C GLY A 514 6.39 -25.51 8.73
N ASP A 515 5.67 -26.35 7.99
CA ASP A 515 6.14 -26.97 6.75
C ASP A 515 5.66 -26.22 5.50
N ASP A 516 6.40 -26.40 4.40
CA ASP A 516 6.14 -25.79 3.09
C ASP A 516 5.46 -26.76 2.10
N LYS A 517 4.63 -27.67 2.61
CA LYS A 517 4.05 -28.79 1.84
C LYS A 517 2.51 -28.90 1.96
N HIS A 518 1.85 -27.83 2.40
CA HIS A 518 0.40 -27.79 2.53
C HIS A 518 -0.27 -27.62 1.16
N VAL A 519 -0.59 -28.74 0.51
CA VAL A 519 -0.99 -28.81 -0.92
C VAL A 519 -2.07 -27.80 -1.31
N MET A 520 -3.11 -27.60 -0.48
CA MET A 520 -4.19 -26.66 -0.83
C MET A 520 -3.67 -25.23 -0.98
N ASP A 521 -2.80 -24.81 -0.08
CA ASP A 521 -2.37 -23.41 0.00
C ASP A 521 -1.12 -23.15 -0.80
N GLU A 522 -0.34 -24.19 -1.08
CA GLU A 522 0.57 -24.19 -2.21
C GLU A 522 -0.19 -23.88 -3.50
N ILE A 523 -1.28 -24.59 -3.81
CA ILE A 523 -2.07 -24.31 -5.02
C ILE A 523 -2.60 -22.88 -5.04
N MET A 524 -3.26 -22.45 -3.95
CA MET A 524 -3.84 -21.09 -3.88
C MET A 524 -2.76 -20.01 -4.09
N THR A 525 -1.60 -20.18 -3.47
CA THR A 525 -0.49 -19.22 -3.55
C THR A 525 0.19 -19.24 -4.92
N HIS A 526 0.43 -20.40 -5.51
CA HIS A 526 1.13 -20.48 -6.80
C HIS A 526 0.22 -20.09 -7.97
N GLY A 527 -1.10 -20.23 -7.83
CA GLY A 527 -2.07 -19.62 -8.74
C GLY A 527 -1.97 -18.09 -8.77
N LEU A 528 -1.78 -17.46 -7.60
CA LEU A 528 -1.48 -16.02 -7.49
C LEU A 528 -0.13 -15.67 -8.12
N VAL A 529 0.93 -16.41 -7.75
CA VAL A 529 2.28 -16.11 -8.25
C VAL A 529 2.36 -16.21 -9.77
N ALA A 530 1.63 -17.15 -10.39
CA ALA A 530 1.54 -17.26 -11.84
C ALA A 530 0.88 -16.04 -12.50
N GLN A 531 -0.20 -15.52 -11.90
CA GLN A 531 -0.84 -14.28 -12.34
C GLN A 531 0.12 -13.09 -12.23
N VAL A 532 0.83 -12.96 -11.10
CA VAL A 532 1.82 -11.90 -10.86
C VAL A 532 3.00 -11.97 -11.84
N ALA A 533 3.53 -13.17 -12.07
CA ALA A 533 4.60 -13.38 -13.04
C ALA A 533 4.18 -12.93 -14.44
N TRP A 534 2.94 -13.24 -14.84
CA TRP A 534 2.38 -12.80 -16.11
C TRP A 534 2.20 -11.28 -16.18
N ALA A 535 1.69 -10.64 -15.12
CA ALA A 535 1.57 -9.19 -15.04
C ALA A 535 2.93 -8.50 -15.27
N PHE A 536 3.99 -8.99 -14.63
CA PHE A 536 5.33 -8.44 -14.85
C PHE A 536 5.90 -8.75 -16.24
N GLU A 537 5.67 -9.95 -16.79
CA GLU A 537 6.14 -10.29 -18.14
C GLU A 537 5.51 -9.39 -19.20
N GLN A 538 4.22 -9.07 -19.08
CA GLN A 538 3.52 -8.14 -19.98
C GLN A 538 4.10 -6.72 -19.93
N ASN A 539 4.65 -6.32 -18.79
CA ASN A 539 5.14 -4.97 -18.54
C ASN A 539 6.66 -4.88 -18.49
N ARG A 540 7.37 -5.95 -18.85
CA ARG A 540 8.82 -6.12 -18.64
C ARG A 540 9.69 -5.00 -19.23
N ASP A 541 9.21 -4.36 -20.29
CA ASP A 541 9.92 -3.32 -21.03
C ASP A 541 9.48 -1.90 -20.64
N LEU A 542 8.44 -1.78 -19.82
CA LEU A 542 7.95 -0.49 -19.34
C LEU A 542 8.79 0.03 -18.18
N LYS A 543 8.79 1.35 -18.02
CA LYS A 543 9.44 2.02 -16.90
C LYS A 543 8.45 2.21 -15.77
N SER A 544 8.74 1.62 -14.62
CA SER A 544 8.01 1.86 -13.39
C SER A 544 8.10 3.33 -12.95
N PRO A 545 6.99 3.94 -12.47
CA PRO A 545 7.01 5.27 -11.89
C PRO A 545 7.79 5.34 -10.56
N ASN A 546 7.96 4.22 -9.84
CA ASN A 546 8.73 4.14 -8.59
C ASN A 546 10.08 3.41 -8.72
N GLY A 547 10.56 3.18 -9.94
CA GLY A 547 11.86 2.55 -10.19
C GLY A 547 11.92 1.04 -9.97
N VAL A 548 10.76 0.35 -9.99
CA VAL A 548 10.69 -1.11 -10.03
C VAL A 548 11.26 -1.63 -11.35
N ASP A 549 12.11 -2.66 -11.26
CA ASP A 549 12.61 -3.40 -12.43
C ASP A 549 11.64 -4.53 -12.76
N TYR A 550 10.67 -4.25 -13.64
CA TYR A 550 9.65 -5.24 -14.04
C TYR A 550 10.25 -6.45 -14.75
N ARG A 551 11.37 -6.29 -15.47
CA ARG A 551 12.05 -7.43 -16.09
C ARG A 551 12.61 -8.37 -15.02
N GLU A 552 13.30 -7.83 -14.01
CA GLU A 552 13.79 -8.67 -12.90
C GLU A 552 12.64 -9.39 -12.19
N ARG A 553 11.49 -8.71 -12.02
CA ARG A 553 10.32 -9.35 -11.39
C ARG A 553 9.77 -10.48 -12.23
N ALA A 554 9.63 -10.26 -13.54
CA ALA A 554 9.16 -11.27 -14.48
C ALA A 554 10.09 -12.50 -14.48
N ASP A 555 11.40 -12.27 -14.58
CA ASP A 555 12.41 -13.33 -14.60
C ASP A 555 12.38 -14.12 -13.28
N PHE A 556 12.40 -13.44 -12.13
CA PHE A 556 12.42 -14.10 -10.82
C PHE A 556 11.17 -14.95 -10.58
N TRP A 557 9.97 -14.40 -10.80
CA TRP A 557 8.74 -15.14 -10.51
C TRP A 557 8.52 -16.31 -11.49
N SER A 558 8.94 -16.15 -12.74
CA SER A 558 8.94 -17.25 -13.72
C SER A 558 9.90 -18.38 -13.32
N ASP A 559 11.12 -18.04 -12.89
CA ASP A 559 12.09 -19.01 -12.37
C ASP A 559 11.55 -19.75 -11.15
N TYR A 560 10.99 -19.00 -10.21
CA TYR A 560 10.40 -19.54 -8.99
C TYR A 560 9.30 -20.57 -9.29
N LEU A 561 8.39 -20.30 -10.24
CA LEU A 561 7.31 -21.23 -10.59
C LEU A 561 7.84 -22.52 -11.22
N ARG A 562 8.87 -22.43 -12.06
CA ARG A 562 9.54 -23.60 -12.66
C ARG A 562 10.17 -24.49 -11.59
N ASP A 563 10.87 -23.87 -10.64
CA ASP A 563 11.49 -24.55 -9.52
C ASP A 563 10.45 -25.20 -8.59
N TRP A 564 9.38 -24.47 -8.26
CA TRP A 564 8.27 -24.98 -7.45
C TRP A 564 7.62 -26.22 -8.09
N GLU A 565 7.26 -26.17 -9.36
CA GLU A 565 6.60 -27.30 -10.02
C GLU A 565 7.52 -28.53 -10.06
N SER A 566 8.79 -28.33 -10.45
CA SER A 566 9.81 -29.40 -10.47
C SER A 566 9.92 -30.09 -9.11
N LYS A 567 10.04 -29.29 -8.04
CA LYS A 567 10.09 -29.73 -6.66
C LYS A 567 8.83 -30.49 -6.25
N TRP A 568 7.67 -29.91 -6.54
CA TRP A 568 6.39 -30.51 -6.19
C TRP A 568 6.23 -31.89 -6.85
N ARG A 569 6.59 -32.00 -8.15
CA ARG A 569 6.59 -33.27 -8.88
C ARG A 569 7.55 -34.28 -8.26
N ALA A 570 8.77 -33.87 -7.92
CA ALA A 570 9.76 -34.74 -7.30
C ALA A 570 9.29 -35.28 -5.94
N ARG A 571 8.82 -34.40 -5.04
CA ARG A 571 8.27 -34.76 -3.72
C ARG A 571 7.11 -35.76 -3.84
N ASN A 572 6.25 -35.58 -4.84
CA ASN A 572 5.05 -36.40 -5.03
C ASN A 572 5.25 -37.56 -6.01
N ARG A 573 6.50 -37.82 -6.46
CA ARG A 573 6.85 -38.88 -7.43
C ARG A 573 5.97 -38.84 -8.68
N LYS A 574 5.75 -37.65 -9.23
CA LYS A 574 4.96 -37.42 -10.45
C LYS A 574 5.88 -37.29 -11.66
N SER A 575 5.47 -37.86 -12.78
CA SER A 575 6.12 -37.67 -14.09
C SER A 575 5.86 -36.25 -14.61
N SER A 576 6.41 -35.89 -15.78
CA SER A 576 6.24 -34.59 -16.44
C SER A 576 4.85 -34.36 -17.06
N GLY A 577 3.96 -35.35 -17.05
CA GLY A 577 2.61 -35.25 -17.62
C GLY A 577 1.59 -34.55 -16.71
N PHE A 578 0.37 -34.38 -17.24
CA PHE A 578 -0.79 -33.83 -16.52
C PHE A 578 -1.88 -34.91 -16.32
N PRO A 579 -2.73 -34.81 -15.29
CA PRO A 579 -2.62 -33.89 -14.15
C PRO A 579 -1.47 -34.31 -13.23
N PHE A 580 -0.67 -33.34 -12.77
CA PHE A 580 0.37 -33.64 -11.78
C PHE A 580 -0.14 -33.45 -10.35
N ILE A 581 -0.99 -32.45 -10.16
CA ILE A 581 -1.62 -32.07 -8.90
C ILE A 581 -3.14 -31.99 -9.12
N SER A 582 -3.93 -32.31 -8.09
CA SER A 582 -5.38 -32.24 -8.15
C SER A 582 -5.96 -31.93 -6.77
N LYS A 583 -6.94 -31.02 -6.71
CA LYS A 583 -7.77 -30.77 -5.52
C LYS A 583 -9.22 -30.62 -5.92
N HIS A 584 -10.10 -31.30 -5.19
CA HIS A 584 -11.52 -31.39 -5.52
C HIS A 584 -12.40 -30.36 -4.80
N LEU A 585 -11.81 -29.34 -4.17
CA LEU A 585 -12.53 -28.16 -3.68
C LEU A 585 -12.50 -27.08 -4.76
N THR A 586 -13.58 -26.30 -4.89
CA THR A 586 -13.74 -25.35 -6.01
C THR A 586 -12.66 -24.26 -6.03
N HIS A 587 -12.35 -23.65 -4.88
CA HIS A 587 -11.39 -22.55 -4.80
C HIS A 587 -9.93 -22.95 -5.13
N PRO A 588 -9.35 -24.07 -4.64
CA PRO A 588 -8.03 -24.50 -5.11
C PRO A 588 -8.07 -25.04 -6.54
N HIS A 589 -9.15 -25.67 -7.00
CA HIS A 589 -9.24 -26.11 -8.39
C HIS A 589 -9.17 -24.95 -9.37
N LEU A 590 -9.90 -23.86 -9.09
CA LEU A 590 -9.81 -22.62 -9.87
C LEU A 590 -8.40 -22.01 -9.83
N ASN A 591 -7.77 -21.95 -8.65
CA ASN A 591 -6.41 -21.42 -8.56
C ASN A 591 -5.37 -22.27 -9.31
N LEU A 592 -5.56 -23.59 -9.35
CA LEU A 592 -4.71 -24.49 -10.13
C LEU A 592 -4.98 -24.32 -11.63
N LEU A 593 -6.22 -24.13 -12.04
CA LEU A 593 -6.57 -23.77 -13.42
C LEU A 593 -5.88 -22.46 -13.81
N ARG A 594 -5.97 -21.42 -12.97
CA ARG A 594 -5.27 -20.14 -13.13
C ARG A 594 -3.76 -20.31 -13.24
N PHE A 595 -3.16 -21.16 -12.40
CA PHE A 595 -1.75 -21.52 -12.51
C PHE A 595 -1.42 -22.11 -13.89
N HIS A 596 -2.21 -23.06 -14.39
CA HIS A 596 -1.99 -23.65 -15.71
C HIS A 596 -2.18 -22.63 -16.85
N TRP A 597 -3.22 -21.79 -16.78
CA TRP A 597 -3.43 -20.74 -17.77
C TRP A 597 -2.22 -19.81 -17.87
N TYR A 598 -1.76 -19.23 -16.77
CA TYR A 598 -0.62 -18.32 -16.81
C TYR A 598 0.72 -19.04 -17.07
N SER A 599 0.87 -20.31 -16.66
CA SER A 599 2.04 -21.11 -17.05
C SER A 599 2.08 -21.34 -18.56
N TYR A 600 0.93 -21.53 -19.21
CA TYR A 600 0.85 -21.54 -20.67
C TYR A 600 1.27 -20.18 -21.25
N ARG A 601 0.73 -19.07 -20.74
CA ARG A 601 1.07 -17.72 -21.23
C ARG A 601 2.56 -17.40 -21.10
N LEU A 602 3.18 -17.79 -20.00
CA LEU A 602 4.62 -17.57 -19.73
C LEU A 602 5.54 -18.46 -20.59
N THR A 603 5.11 -19.66 -20.95
CA THR A 603 6.01 -20.68 -21.54
C THR A 603 5.69 -21.08 -22.97
N GLY A 604 4.47 -20.81 -23.45
CA GLY A 604 3.95 -21.32 -24.72
C GLY A 604 3.74 -22.85 -24.74
N ASN A 605 3.78 -23.53 -23.60
CA ASN A 605 3.65 -24.99 -23.55
C ASN A 605 2.17 -25.43 -23.54
N ASP A 606 1.72 -25.98 -24.67
CA ASP A 606 0.36 -26.50 -24.88
C ASP A 606 -0.12 -27.53 -23.85
N GLY A 607 0.78 -28.21 -23.15
CA GLY A 607 0.42 -29.13 -22.07
C GLY A 607 -0.36 -28.43 -20.96
N TYR A 608 0.07 -27.23 -20.58
CA TYR A 608 -0.64 -26.42 -19.58
C TYR A 608 -1.99 -25.93 -20.11
N LEU A 609 -2.06 -25.49 -21.37
CA LEU A 609 -3.33 -25.06 -21.97
C LEU A 609 -4.33 -26.21 -22.00
N LYS A 610 -3.92 -27.40 -22.45
CA LYS A 610 -4.77 -28.59 -22.47
C LYS A 610 -5.27 -28.94 -21.08
N GLU A 611 -4.43 -28.82 -20.05
CA GLU A 611 -4.83 -29.08 -18.67
C GLU A 611 -5.79 -28.02 -18.13
N ALA A 612 -5.53 -26.74 -18.39
CA ALA A 612 -6.44 -25.63 -18.02
C ALA A 612 -7.83 -25.84 -18.63
N ARG A 613 -7.90 -26.17 -19.93
CA ARG A 613 -9.17 -26.48 -20.63
C ARG A 613 -9.87 -27.71 -20.08
N ARG A 614 -9.11 -28.78 -19.78
CA ARG A 614 -9.66 -29.99 -19.15
C ARG A 614 -10.28 -29.66 -17.79
N MET A 615 -9.59 -28.86 -16.97
CA MET A 615 -10.07 -28.44 -15.66
C MET A 615 -11.27 -27.47 -15.74
N ALA A 616 -11.32 -26.60 -16.74
CA ALA A 616 -12.46 -25.73 -17.02
C ALA A 616 -13.68 -26.55 -17.43
N ALA A 617 -13.51 -27.52 -18.33
CA ALA A 617 -14.55 -28.46 -18.72
C ALA A 617 -15.10 -29.26 -17.52
N GLU A 618 -14.24 -29.73 -16.61
CA GLU A 618 -14.70 -30.38 -15.37
C GLU A 618 -15.61 -29.48 -14.52
N MET A 619 -15.36 -28.17 -14.52
CA MET A 619 -16.18 -27.21 -13.79
C MET A 619 -17.50 -26.93 -14.52
N ASN A 620 -17.43 -26.73 -15.84
CA ASN A 620 -18.58 -26.38 -16.67
C ASN A 620 -19.55 -27.56 -16.86
N ASP A 621 -19.05 -28.77 -17.10
CA ASP A 621 -19.87 -29.96 -17.37
C ASP A 621 -20.53 -30.54 -16.09
N SER A 622 -20.03 -30.18 -14.90
CA SER A 622 -20.42 -30.87 -13.67
C SER A 622 -20.92 -29.98 -12.52
N GLN A 623 -20.69 -28.65 -12.53
CA GLN A 623 -20.74 -27.88 -11.27
C GLN A 623 -21.39 -26.48 -11.31
N PHE A 624 -21.53 -25.82 -12.47
CA PHE A 624 -22.38 -24.63 -12.55
C PHE A 624 -23.83 -25.02 -12.86
N SER A 625 -24.70 -24.90 -11.86
CA SER A 625 -26.13 -25.08 -12.08
C SER A 625 -26.77 -23.75 -12.48
N ALA A 626 -27.38 -23.75 -13.67
CA ALA A 626 -28.28 -22.69 -14.11
C ALA A 626 -29.47 -22.59 -13.17
N ILE A 627 -29.77 -21.37 -12.73
CA ILE A 627 -30.92 -21.05 -11.91
C ILE A 627 -31.70 -19.90 -12.55
N SER A 628 -33.01 -19.89 -12.38
CA SER A 628 -33.81 -18.74 -12.78
C SER A 628 -33.77 -17.66 -11.70
N THR A 629 -33.48 -16.43 -12.12
CA THR A 629 -33.53 -15.23 -11.30
C THR A 629 -34.42 -14.17 -11.98
N PRO A 630 -34.92 -13.17 -11.23
CA PRO A 630 -35.61 -12.03 -11.84
C PRO A 630 -34.79 -11.29 -12.92
N ASN A 631 -33.46 -11.34 -12.84
CA ASN A 631 -32.54 -10.64 -13.74
C ASN A 631 -32.06 -11.55 -14.91
N GLY A 632 -32.69 -12.71 -15.10
CA GLY A 632 -32.31 -13.71 -16.11
C GLY A 632 -31.63 -14.94 -15.51
N THR A 633 -30.77 -15.60 -16.29
CA THR A 633 -30.06 -16.80 -15.86
C THR A 633 -29.05 -16.43 -14.78
N GLY A 634 -29.09 -17.11 -13.64
CA GLY A 634 -28.04 -17.09 -12.62
C GLY A 634 -27.25 -18.39 -12.60
N TYR A 635 -26.03 -18.37 -12.08
CA TYR A 635 -25.25 -19.59 -11.78
C TYR A 635 -24.92 -19.77 -10.30
N VAL A 636 -25.08 -21.00 -9.81
CA VAL A 636 -24.62 -21.45 -8.50
C VAL A 636 -23.67 -22.63 -8.66
N PHE A 637 -22.78 -22.84 -7.69
CA PHE A 637 -21.84 -23.95 -7.71
C PHE A 637 -21.61 -24.53 -6.31
N PRO A 638 -21.31 -25.83 -6.21
CA PRO A 638 -21.02 -26.47 -4.94
C PRO A 638 -19.60 -26.17 -4.45
N HIS A 639 -19.33 -26.53 -3.20
CA HIS A 639 -18.02 -26.34 -2.58
C HIS A 639 -16.94 -27.27 -3.17
N GLY A 640 -17.34 -28.40 -3.77
CA GLY A 640 -16.45 -29.33 -4.47
C GLY A 640 -16.64 -29.33 -5.98
N VAL A 641 -15.66 -29.81 -6.74
CA VAL A 641 -15.66 -29.79 -8.22
C VAL A 641 -15.84 -31.15 -8.89
N VAL A 642 -16.04 -32.23 -8.13
CA VAL A 642 -16.19 -33.59 -8.66
C VAL A 642 -17.20 -34.39 -7.84
N LYS A 643 -17.98 -35.29 -8.47
CA LYS A 643 -18.83 -36.33 -7.81
C LYS A 643 -18.08 -37.23 -6.80
N TYR A 644 -16.76 -37.10 -6.72
CA TYR A 644 -15.86 -37.83 -5.82
C TYR A 644 -15.51 -37.04 -4.54
N SER A 645 -15.97 -35.80 -4.38
CA SER A 645 -15.82 -35.06 -3.13
C SER A 645 -17.04 -35.28 -2.24
N SER A 646 -16.88 -35.36 -0.92
CA SER A 646 -17.99 -35.50 0.03
C SER A 646 -18.81 -34.20 0.23
N HIS A 647 -18.61 -33.17 -0.61
CA HIS A 647 -19.09 -31.81 -0.37
C HIS A 647 -20.09 -31.36 -1.45
N ASP A 648 -21.19 -32.11 -1.62
CA ASP A 648 -22.28 -31.84 -2.58
C ASP A 648 -23.22 -30.69 -2.13
N TYR A 649 -22.70 -29.71 -1.38
CA TYR A 649 -23.46 -28.54 -0.91
C TYR A 649 -22.98 -27.25 -1.56
N LEU A 650 -23.86 -26.25 -1.63
CA LEU A 650 -23.56 -24.93 -2.16
C LEU A 650 -22.37 -24.28 -1.47
N ALA A 651 -21.47 -23.68 -2.25
CA ALA A 651 -20.25 -23.08 -1.71
C ALA A 651 -20.59 -22.02 -0.63
N PRO A 652 -20.05 -22.15 0.60
CA PRO A 652 -20.16 -21.11 1.61
C PRO A 652 -19.55 -19.80 1.10
N LEU A 653 -20.13 -18.65 1.45
CA LEU A 653 -19.75 -17.37 0.84
C LEU A 653 -18.27 -17.00 1.02
N ASN A 654 -17.65 -17.35 2.14
CA ASN A 654 -16.23 -17.14 2.36
C ASN A 654 -15.34 -17.88 1.34
N TYR A 655 -15.73 -19.09 0.95
CA TYR A 655 -15.00 -19.83 -0.08
C TYR A 655 -15.40 -19.39 -1.49
N ALA A 656 -16.66 -18.97 -1.68
CA ALA A 656 -17.11 -18.37 -2.93
C ALA A 656 -16.33 -17.07 -3.24
N GLY A 657 -15.98 -16.26 -2.23
CA GLY A 657 -15.10 -15.11 -2.40
C GLY A 657 -13.74 -15.48 -2.99
N TYR A 658 -13.14 -16.60 -2.58
CA TYR A 658 -11.87 -17.07 -3.15
C TYR A 658 -12.00 -17.62 -4.57
N SER A 659 -13.18 -18.11 -4.95
CA SER A 659 -13.47 -18.63 -6.30
C SER A 659 -13.81 -17.51 -7.29
N THR A 660 -14.65 -16.57 -6.88
CA THR A 660 -15.19 -15.50 -7.73
C THR A 660 -14.11 -14.54 -8.24
N GLN A 661 -13.07 -14.29 -7.45
CA GLN A 661 -11.88 -13.54 -7.89
C GLN A 661 -11.20 -14.20 -9.10
N VAL A 662 -11.09 -15.53 -9.08
CA VAL A 662 -10.37 -16.29 -10.11
C VAL A 662 -11.22 -16.42 -11.36
N LEU A 663 -12.53 -16.60 -11.19
CA LEU A 663 -13.48 -16.60 -12.30
C LEU A 663 -13.49 -15.25 -13.03
N MET A 664 -13.41 -14.14 -12.29
CA MET A 664 -13.30 -12.81 -12.87
C MET A 664 -11.98 -12.61 -13.61
N ASP A 665 -10.86 -12.97 -12.97
CA ASP A 665 -9.53 -12.92 -13.59
C ASP A 665 -9.48 -13.73 -14.90
N LEU A 666 -9.97 -14.96 -14.91
CA LEU A 666 -9.98 -15.82 -16.10
C LEU A 666 -10.93 -15.32 -17.19
N ALA A 667 -12.05 -14.70 -16.83
CA ALA A 667 -12.99 -14.14 -17.80
C ALA A 667 -12.51 -12.81 -18.42
N PHE A 668 -11.51 -12.16 -17.83
CA PHE A 668 -10.81 -11.00 -18.39
C PHE A 668 -9.64 -11.39 -19.30
N GLU A 669 -9.24 -12.65 -19.25
CA GLU A 669 -8.24 -13.22 -20.14
C GLU A 669 -8.88 -13.74 -21.43
N PRO A 670 -8.11 -13.86 -22.52
CA PRO A 670 -8.56 -14.50 -23.76
C PRO A 670 -8.65 -16.03 -23.60
N PHE A 671 -9.49 -16.50 -22.67
CA PHE A 671 -9.70 -17.90 -22.30
C PHE A 671 -11.19 -18.24 -22.43
N GLU A 672 -11.59 -18.69 -23.61
CA GLU A 672 -12.98 -18.84 -24.06
C GLU A 672 -13.89 -19.66 -23.14
N GLU A 673 -13.33 -20.54 -22.31
CA GLU A 673 -14.06 -21.35 -21.34
C GLU A 673 -14.73 -20.52 -20.23
N PHE A 674 -14.26 -19.28 -19.99
CA PHE A 674 -14.90 -18.29 -19.12
C PHE A 674 -15.06 -16.97 -19.87
N SER A 675 -16.22 -16.32 -19.73
CA SER A 675 -16.46 -15.04 -20.39
C SER A 675 -17.42 -14.16 -19.61
N ARG A 676 -17.52 -12.89 -20.01
CA ARG A 676 -18.52 -11.95 -19.46
C ARG A 676 -19.93 -12.54 -19.49
N GLU A 677 -20.40 -12.96 -20.66
CA GLU A 677 -21.77 -13.44 -20.85
C GLU A 677 -22.01 -14.84 -20.28
N ALA A 678 -21.05 -15.75 -20.42
CA ALA A 678 -21.22 -17.13 -19.97
C ALA A 678 -20.85 -17.34 -18.50
N THR A 679 -20.24 -16.36 -17.82
CA THR A 679 -19.74 -16.55 -16.45
C THR A 679 -20.06 -15.37 -15.55
N LEU A 680 -19.66 -14.15 -15.92
CA LEU A 680 -19.75 -13.01 -15.01
C LEU A 680 -21.19 -12.50 -14.83
N VAL A 681 -21.94 -12.33 -15.92
CA VAL A 681 -23.34 -11.89 -15.87
C VAL A 681 -24.22 -12.88 -15.09
N PRO A 682 -24.18 -14.21 -15.33
CA PRO A 682 -24.96 -15.15 -14.53
C PRO A 682 -24.54 -15.20 -13.05
N LEU A 683 -23.26 -15.03 -12.73
CA LEU A 683 -22.83 -14.95 -11.33
C LEU A 683 -23.32 -13.67 -10.66
N ALA A 684 -23.28 -12.53 -11.36
CA ALA A 684 -23.83 -11.27 -10.88
C ALA A 684 -25.34 -11.39 -10.61
N ASN A 685 -26.09 -12.03 -11.50
CA ASN A 685 -27.52 -12.33 -11.30
C ASN A 685 -27.79 -13.17 -10.05
N THR A 686 -26.97 -14.20 -9.80
CA THR A 686 -27.05 -14.98 -8.56
C THR A 686 -26.73 -14.14 -7.33
N ILE A 687 -25.68 -13.31 -7.40
CA ILE A 687 -25.26 -12.46 -6.28
C ILE A 687 -26.38 -11.47 -5.93
N ALA A 688 -26.88 -10.73 -6.93
CA ALA A 688 -27.94 -9.75 -6.79
C ALA A 688 -29.23 -10.32 -6.18
N THR A 689 -29.59 -11.57 -6.54
CA THR A 689 -30.94 -12.09 -6.26
C THR A 689 -31.00 -13.21 -5.23
N LYS A 690 -29.88 -13.90 -4.97
CA LYS A 690 -29.82 -15.08 -4.08
C LYS A 690 -28.80 -14.94 -2.97
N VAL A 691 -27.71 -14.22 -3.17
CA VAL A 691 -26.69 -14.03 -2.12
C VAL A 691 -27.10 -12.93 -1.14
N ILE A 692 -27.78 -11.89 -1.60
CA ILE A 692 -28.29 -10.84 -0.73
C ILE A 692 -29.61 -11.33 -0.11
N ASP A 693 -29.64 -11.48 1.23
CA ASP A 693 -30.79 -12.02 1.97
C ASP A 693 -31.69 -10.89 2.48
N ASN A 694 -32.81 -10.66 1.78
CA ASN A 694 -33.81 -9.64 2.13
C ASN A 694 -34.57 -9.92 3.45
N GLY A 695 -34.30 -11.03 4.15
CA GLY A 695 -35.04 -11.46 5.33
C GLY A 695 -34.36 -11.31 6.70
N SER A 696 -33.03 -11.11 6.77
CA SER A 696 -32.30 -10.85 8.04
C SER A 696 -30.80 -10.68 7.78
N ARG A 697 -30.20 -9.59 8.28
CA ARG A 697 -28.76 -9.24 8.32
C ARG A 697 -28.00 -9.50 7.02
N ASP A 698 -28.12 -8.53 6.12
CA ASP A 698 -27.28 -8.12 4.99
C ASP A 698 -26.89 -9.19 3.93
N PHE A 699 -26.58 -10.46 4.27
CA PHE A 699 -26.14 -11.51 3.32
C PHE A 699 -26.52 -12.96 3.71
N ALA A 700 -26.68 -13.81 2.70
CA ALA A 700 -26.92 -15.26 2.83
C ALA A 700 -25.67 -16.04 3.30
N PRO A 701 -25.79 -17.32 3.69
CA PRO A 701 -24.63 -18.15 4.06
C PRO A 701 -23.90 -18.81 2.88
N THR A 702 -24.56 -18.97 1.73
CA THR A 702 -24.01 -19.71 0.58
C THR A 702 -24.30 -19.04 -0.75
N ILE A 703 -23.52 -19.38 -1.78
CA ILE A 703 -23.83 -19.02 -3.16
C ILE A 703 -25.15 -19.72 -3.55
N GLY A 704 -26.20 -18.97 -3.85
CA GLY A 704 -27.56 -19.53 -4.07
C GLY A 704 -28.54 -19.35 -2.91
N GLY A 705 -28.11 -18.73 -1.80
CA GLY A 705 -29.02 -18.25 -0.77
C GLY A 705 -29.29 -19.25 0.36
N SER A 706 -30.51 -19.21 0.91
CA SER A 706 -30.97 -20.05 2.03
C SER A 706 -31.77 -21.29 1.59
N LYS A 707 -31.83 -21.56 0.28
CA LYS A 707 -32.56 -22.70 -0.30
C LYS A 707 -31.60 -23.60 -1.08
N ALA A 708 -31.82 -24.90 -0.99
CA ALA A 708 -31.14 -25.87 -1.86
C ALA A 708 -31.54 -25.61 -3.32
N ILE A 709 -30.58 -25.67 -4.25
CA ILE A 709 -30.81 -25.45 -5.68
C ILE A 709 -29.95 -26.42 -6.49
N GLY A 710 -30.45 -26.90 -7.64
CA GLY A 710 -29.65 -27.72 -8.56
C GLY A 710 -29.24 -29.09 -8.01
N GLY A 711 -29.96 -29.62 -7.03
CA GLY A 711 -29.59 -30.87 -6.35
C GLY A 711 -28.49 -30.71 -5.30
N TYR A 712 -27.96 -29.49 -5.10
CA TYR A 712 -26.97 -29.20 -4.08
C TYR A 712 -27.64 -28.92 -2.73
N GLY A 713 -27.11 -29.56 -1.69
CA GLY A 713 -27.54 -29.30 -0.31
C GLY A 713 -27.14 -27.89 0.16
N LEU A 714 -27.75 -27.45 1.26
CA LEU A 714 -27.32 -26.24 1.96
C LEU A 714 -26.13 -26.55 2.87
N SER A 715 -25.16 -25.64 2.93
CA SER A 715 -24.10 -25.71 3.95
C SER A 715 -24.58 -25.09 5.26
N SER A 716 -24.07 -25.56 6.41
CA SER A 716 -24.25 -24.91 7.72
C SER A 716 -23.25 -23.76 7.95
N GLY A 717 -22.61 -23.25 6.89
CA GLY A 717 -21.55 -22.24 6.96
C GLY A 717 -22.00 -20.89 7.48
N SER A 718 -21.03 -20.09 7.93
CA SER A 718 -21.23 -18.73 8.43
C SER A 718 -21.69 -17.79 7.31
N ARG A 719 -22.62 -16.88 7.62
CA ARG A 719 -23.01 -15.77 6.73
C ARG A 719 -21.85 -14.80 6.53
N ALA A 720 -21.76 -14.20 5.35
CA ALA A 720 -20.84 -13.10 5.10
C ALA A 720 -21.24 -11.90 5.97
N THR A 721 -20.26 -11.26 6.61
CA THR A 721 -20.51 -9.99 7.31
C THR A 721 -20.34 -8.81 6.37
N VAL A 722 -20.83 -7.62 6.77
CA VAL A 722 -20.59 -6.38 6.01
C VAL A 722 -19.10 -6.09 5.85
N GLU A 723 -18.29 -6.40 6.87
CA GLU A 723 -16.85 -6.24 6.81
C GLU A 723 -16.22 -7.20 5.80
N GLN A 724 -16.72 -8.44 5.71
CA GLN A 724 -16.25 -9.41 4.72
C GLN A 724 -16.64 -9.00 3.29
N TRP A 725 -17.87 -8.52 3.09
CA TRP A 725 -18.30 -7.98 1.79
C TRP A 725 -17.40 -6.83 1.32
N ALA A 726 -17.01 -5.94 2.24
CA ALA A 726 -16.14 -4.81 1.92
C ALA A 726 -14.71 -5.17 1.50
N ILE A 727 -14.31 -6.44 1.70
CA ILE A 727 -12.97 -6.96 1.40
C ILE A 727 -13.01 -7.97 0.26
N TRP A 728 -14.12 -8.69 0.08
CA TRP A 728 -14.21 -9.76 -0.91
C TRP A 728 -14.51 -9.23 -2.31
N PRO A 729 -14.01 -9.91 -3.35
CA PRO A 729 -14.18 -9.51 -4.75
C PRO A 729 -15.60 -9.77 -5.28
N ILE A 730 -16.50 -10.29 -4.44
CA ILE A 730 -17.92 -10.47 -4.80
C ILE A 730 -18.57 -9.13 -5.14
N GLY A 731 -18.15 -8.03 -4.51
CA GLY A 731 -18.64 -6.69 -4.82
C GLY A 731 -18.29 -6.22 -6.24
N GLU A 732 -17.19 -6.73 -6.83
CA GLU A 732 -16.72 -6.33 -8.16
C GLU A 732 -17.69 -6.76 -9.28
N TYR A 733 -18.55 -7.74 -9.01
CA TYR A 733 -19.60 -8.17 -9.94
C TYR A 733 -20.69 -7.12 -10.18
N ALA A 734 -20.64 -5.98 -9.48
CA ALA A 734 -21.50 -4.82 -9.76
C ALA A 734 -21.38 -4.34 -11.22
N ALA A 735 -20.24 -4.54 -11.87
CA ALA A 735 -20.05 -4.21 -13.29
C ALA A 735 -20.89 -5.05 -14.26
N PHE A 736 -21.43 -6.19 -13.81
CA PHE A 736 -22.19 -7.13 -14.62
C PHE A 736 -23.62 -7.35 -14.10
N ASP A 737 -24.04 -6.57 -13.10
CA ASP A 737 -25.40 -6.59 -12.56
C ASP A 737 -26.21 -5.43 -13.13
N GLU A 738 -26.96 -5.70 -14.21
CA GLU A 738 -27.84 -4.71 -14.85
C GLU A 738 -28.92 -4.16 -13.90
N SER A 739 -29.27 -4.88 -12.83
CA SER A 739 -30.27 -4.38 -11.88
C SER A 739 -29.74 -3.29 -10.95
N GLY A 740 -28.40 -3.10 -10.89
CA GLY A 740 -27.76 -2.15 -9.98
C GLY A 740 -27.83 -2.53 -8.49
N THR A 741 -28.33 -3.73 -8.17
CA THR A 741 -28.50 -4.21 -6.79
C THR A 741 -27.15 -4.32 -6.08
N ILE A 742 -26.15 -4.94 -6.72
CA ILE A 742 -24.81 -5.09 -6.13
C ILE A 742 -24.15 -3.71 -5.93
N ARG A 743 -24.30 -2.78 -6.89
CA ARG A 743 -23.79 -1.41 -6.77
C ARG A 743 -24.45 -0.67 -5.59
N SER A 744 -25.76 -0.81 -5.43
CA SER A 744 -26.49 -0.25 -4.27
C SER A 744 -26.01 -0.84 -2.94
N ILE A 745 -25.79 -2.15 -2.87
CA ILE A 745 -25.26 -2.79 -1.65
C ILE A 745 -23.82 -2.37 -1.36
N ASN A 746 -22.95 -2.27 -2.38
CA ASN A 746 -21.60 -1.73 -2.21
C ASN A 746 -21.66 -0.33 -1.59
N GLN A 747 -22.55 0.54 -2.08
CA GLN A 747 -22.75 1.87 -1.51
C GLN A 747 -23.21 1.80 -0.05
N GLN A 748 -24.20 0.96 0.27
CA GLN A 748 -24.70 0.82 1.65
C GLN A 748 -23.63 0.29 2.61
N VAL A 749 -22.83 -0.69 2.18
CA VAL A 749 -21.74 -1.25 2.99
C VAL A 749 -20.62 -0.21 3.18
N TYR A 750 -20.26 0.51 2.12
CA TYR A 750 -19.32 1.63 2.22
C TYR A 750 -19.85 2.69 3.18
N ASP A 751 -21.13 3.04 3.06
CA ASP A 751 -21.75 4.06 3.90
C ASP A 751 -21.74 3.67 5.38
N LYS A 752 -21.91 2.38 5.66
CA LYS A 752 -21.90 1.82 7.01
C LYS A 752 -20.51 1.74 7.62
N LEU A 753 -19.48 1.50 6.81
CA LEU A 753 -18.13 1.19 7.30
C LEU A 753 -17.13 2.34 7.15
N GLU A 754 -17.30 3.19 6.14
CA GLU A 754 -16.26 4.08 5.64
C GLU A 754 -16.76 5.49 5.25
N ARG A 755 -18.08 5.79 5.24
CA ARG A 755 -18.62 7.08 4.73
C ARG A 755 -18.00 8.32 5.38
N SER A 756 -17.77 8.26 6.68
CA SER A 756 -17.23 9.37 7.46
C SER A 756 -15.70 9.38 7.49
N SER A 757 -15.05 8.49 6.74
CA SER A 757 -13.60 8.40 6.68
C SER A 757 -13.08 9.16 5.48
N GLU A 758 -12.20 10.13 5.71
CA GLU A 758 -11.42 10.80 4.66
C GLU A 758 -10.50 9.82 3.89
N ARG A 759 -10.24 8.63 4.46
CA ARG A 759 -9.39 7.58 3.86
C ARG A 759 -9.96 6.20 4.15
N PRO A 760 -10.65 5.56 3.18
CA PRO A 760 -11.27 4.27 3.42
C PRO A 760 -10.21 3.25 3.87
N THR A 761 -10.57 2.42 4.85
CA THR A 761 -9.66 1.41 5.40
C THR A 761 -9.68 0.10 4.63
N ARG A 762 -10.49 -0.02 3.57
CA ARG A 762 -10.72 -1.25 2.79
C ARG A 762 -10.74 -0.94 1.30
N ALA A 763 -10.01 -1.72 0.52
CA ALA A 763 -9.82 -1.50 -0.91
C ALA A 763 -10.90 -2.17 -1.79
N GLY A 764 -11.60 -3.20 -1.30
CA GLY A 764 -12.51 -4.03 -2.10
C GLY A 764 -13.69 -3.26 -2.71
N ILE A 765 -14.42 -2.48 -1.91
CA ILE A 765 -15.54 -1.67 -2.46
C ILE A 765 -15.06 -0.55 -3.38
N PRO A 766 -14.05 0.27 -3.02
CA PRO A 766 -13.51 1.26 -3.95
C PRO A 766 -13.11 0.64 -5.29
N ALA A 767 -12.41 -0.50 -5.30
CA ALA A 767 -12.07 -1.23 -6.53
C ALA A 767 -13.32 -1.64 -7.32
N ALA A 768 -14.30 -2.25 -6.65
CA ALA A 768 -15.56 -2.65 -7.28
C ALA A 768 -16.30 -1.49 -7.95
N MET A 769 -16.29 -0.31 -7.32
CA MET A 769 -16.94 0.89 -7.87
C MET A 769 -16.15 1.47 -9.05
N VAL A 770 -14.81 1.41 -9.04
CA VAL A 770 -13.99 1.75 -10.21
C VAL A 770 -14.28 0.82 -11.37
N ILE A 771 -14.26 -0.50 -11.13
CA ILE A 771 -14.53 -1.52 -12.16
C ILE A 771 -15.92 -1.31 -12.77
N ALA A 772 -16.94 -1.10 -11.92
CA ALA A 772 -18.30 -0.82 -12.38
C ALA A 772 -18.40 0.49 -13.17
N GLY A 773 -17.68 1.54 -12.78
CA GLY A 773 -17.67 2.82 -13.49
C GLY A 773 -16.94 2.80 -14.84
N LEU A 774 -16.05 1.82 -15.06
CA LEU A 774 -15.31 1.66 -16.32
C LEU A 774 -15.92 0.63 -17.27
N LEU A 775 -16.59 -0.40 -16.74
CA LEU A 775 -17.20 -1.47 -17.54
C LEU A 775 -18.72 -1.39 -17.67
N GLY A 776 -19.38 -0.67 -16.76
CA GLY A 776 -20.83 -0.53 -16.72
C GLY A 776 -21.31 0.53 -17.69
N ASN A 777 -21.71 0.09 -18.88
CA ASN A 777 -22.60 0.79 -19.80
C ASN A 777 -23.72 -0.16 -20.21
#